data_AF-A0A818AFV3-F1
#
_entry.id   AF-A0A818AFV3-F1
#
_cell.length_a   1.000
_cell.length_b   1.000
_cell.length_c   1.000
_cell.angle_alpha   90.00
_cell.angle_beta   90.00
_cell.angle_gamma   90.00
#
_symmetry.space_group_name_H-M   'P 1'
#
loop_
_entity.id
_entity.type
_entity.pdbx_description
1 polymer ?
#
loop_
_entity_poly.entity_id
_entity_poly.type
_entity_poly.pdbx_seq_one_letter_code
_entity_poly.pdbx_strand_id
1 'polypeptide(L)'
;MIVNKMRQEKKVNKSAVKNACQMLMSLGIDNRSVYAEDFEIPFLQQSAEFYRLESQKLLAENSASVYIRKVAARINEEAERAVHYLDKSTEERIVRVLEDELITKHIKTIVEMENSGVYHMLKFNKCDDLATMYKLFERVPNGHLTIADCMSSYLREQGRTLVTENTDDGKNAITYVQSLLDLKDTFDHFLKNAFNEDKTFKKRINSDFEYFINLNQRSPEYLSLFIDEKLKKGAKDLGDQEVEIVLDKAMMLFRYLEEKDVFERYYKQHLAKRLLLNKSASDDAEKNMISRLKTECGCQFTCKLEGMFKDISVSNTTAEDFRLYVSQKRINLNGIDLTVRVLTTGFWPTQTTNNQCNLPATVREAYQCFHRFYLNKHSGRQLTLQPSLGSADLTAVFYGKPKEDDGDGESRPTTTTMIKERKHTLQVSTYQMVILMLFNTKESWSFEEIHQETDIIEKDLQRALLPLSLGKNNQRIILKEPKTKEIQSNDKFSINDSFTSKLFRVKINPITAKIESDPERQETRNKVDDDRKHVIDAAIVRIMKTRKAMPHTQLITEVTHQLKARFMPSPVFIKKRIESLIERDYLSRSIDDRTSFDVIVVTLAFAICWLPIHILELMKCANSSILYALIRSYPKVLYSIRAFTHALAYFNSCLNPYLYALLNRNFCCDLIDIIPTRFVRHCRMRTLETNTSNPKEKYLSPTTIPNETLLKQELHIHEVADDEIDYNEKAKLKTVDVSCQIELREM
;
A
#
# COMPACT_ATOMS: atom_id res chain seq x y z
N MET A 1 32.99 -24.31 55.70
CA MET A 1 34.35 -24.79 55.36
C MET A 1 34.39 -26.14 54.62
N ILE A 2 33.73 -27.20 55.12
CA ILE A 2 33.78 -28.54 54.53
C ILE A 2 33.13 -28.60 53.12
N VAL A 3 31.97 -27.96 52.94
CA VAL A 3 31.29 -27.91 51.63
C VAL A 3 32.11 -27.11 50.58
N ASN A 4 32.79 -26.03 50.99
CA ASN A 4 33.68 -25.28 50.10
C ASN A 4 34.90 -26.11 49.65
N LYS A 5 35.42 -27.00 50.51
CA LYS A 5 36.47 -27.95 50.11
C LYS A 5 35.95 -28.97 49.09
N MET A 6 34.69 -29.41 49.21
CA MET A 6 34.06 -30.28 48.19
C MET A 6 33.85 -29.56 46.85
N ARG A 7 33.49 -28.27 46.85
CA ARG A 7 33.38 -27.44 45.64
C ARG A 7 34.72 -27.26 44.90
N GLN A 8 35.84 -27.45 45.60
CA GLN A 8 37.21 -27.43 45.07
C GLN A 8 37.77 -28.85 44.82
N GLU A 9 36.91 -29.86 44.64
CA GLU A 9 37.27 -31.26 44.35
C GLU A 9 38.14 -31.96 45.42
N LYS A 10 38.19 -31.44 46.64
CA LYS A 10 38.94 -32.10 47.74
C LYS A 10 38.11 -33.26 48.30
N LYS A 11 38.77 -34.40 48.58
CA LYS A 11 38.12 -35.57 49.21
C LYS A 11 37.60 -35.20 50.60
N VAL A 12 36.32 -35.44 50.84
CA VAL A 12 35.64 -35.18 52.10
C VAL A 12 34.71 -36.35 52.44
N ASN A 13 34.58 -36.67 53.72
CA ASN A 13 33.66 -37.70 54.21
C ASN A 13 32.19 -37.24 54.12
N LYS A 14 31.50 -37.66 53.05
CA LYS A 14 30.10 -37.29 52.77
C LYS A 14 29.11 -37.87 53.78
N SER A 15 29.36 -39.06 54.34
CA SER A 15 28.45 -39.67 55.33
C SER A 15 28.47 -38.93 56.66
N ALA A 16 29.63 -38.40 57.07
CA ALA A 16 29.73 -37.57 58.26
C ALA A 16 28.89 -36.29 58.16
N VAL A 17 28.88 -35.62 56.99
CA VAL A 17 28.07 -34.42 56.74
C VAL A 17 26.58 -34.75 56.78
N LYS A 18 26.17 -35.86 56.15
CA LYS A 18 24.78 -36.33 56.18
C LYS A 18 24.30 -36.64 57.60
N ASN A 19 25.09 -37.38 58.37
CA ASN A 19 24.75 -37.73 59.75
C ASN A 19 24.65 -36.49 60.65
N ALA A 20 25.55 -35.51 60.47
CA ALA A 20 25.48 -34.24 61.19
C ALA A 20 24.22 -33.44 60.82
N CYS A 21 23.84 -33.39 59.54
CA CYS A 21 22.61 -32.74 59.09
C CYS A 21 21.36 -33.43 59.67
N GLN A 22 21.33 -34.77 59.69
CA GLN A 22 20.25 -35.55 60.29
C GLN A 22 20.14 -35.35 61.81
N MET A 23 21.28 -35.22 62.50
CA MET A 23 21.31 -34.89 63.93
C MET A 23 20.70 -33.52 64.19
N LEU A 24 21.08 -32.49 63.41
CA LEU A 24 20.52 -31.13 63.54
C LEU A 24 19.01 -31.10 63.26
N MET A 25 18.53 -31.91 62.31
CA MET A 25 17.09 -32.08 62.07
C MET A 25 16.38 -32.77 63.25
N SER A 26 17.04 -33.69 63.95
CA SER A 26 16.46 -34.45 65.07
C SER A 26 16.49 -33.69 66.41
N LEU A 27 17.39 -32.70 66.54
CA LEU A 27 17.51 -31.85 67.73
C LEU A 27 16.40 -30.78 67.83
N GLY A 28 15.74 -30.48 66.72
CA GLY A 28 14.53 -29.66 66.71
C GLY A 28 13.33 -30.49 67.13
N ILE A 29 12.90 -30.35 68.38
CA ILE A 29 11.67 -30.99 68.88
C ILE A 29 10.50 -30.44 68.07
N ASP A 30 9.90 -31.29 67.23
CA ASP A 30 8.75 -31.03 66.35
C ASP A 30 8.90 -29.93 65.28
N ASN A 31 10.08 -29.33 65.08
CA ASN A 31 10.30 -28.30 64.06
C ASN A 31 11.73 -28.28 63.48
N ARG A 32 11.90 -27.79 62.26
CA ARG A 32 13.18 -27.67 61.54
C ARG A 32 14.08 -26.51 62.04
N SER A 33 13.74 -25.85 63.14
CA SER A 33 14.35 -24.59 63.58
C SER A 33 15.87 -24.68 63.75
N VAL A 34 16.37 -25.69 64.47
CA VAL A 34 17.81 -25.87 64.72
C VAL A 34 18.60 -26.06 63.41
N TYR A 35 18.10 -26.89 62.49
CA TYR A 35 18.73 -27.05 61.18
C TYR A 35 18.65 -25.76 60.34
N ALA A 36 17.50 -25.09 60.35
CA ALA A 36 17.29 -23.89 59.53
C ALA A 36 18.15 -22.70 60.00
N GLU A 37 18.15 -22.42 61.30
CA GLU A 37 18.82 -21.25 61.88
C GLU A 37 20.32 -21.44 62.00
N ASP A 38 20.77 -22.58 62.55
CA ASP A 38 22.19 -22.77 62.88
C ASP A 38 23.01 -23.28 61.68
N PHE A 39 22.37 -23.90 60.69
CA PHE A 39 23.05 -24.47 59.53
C PHE A 39 22.58 -23.90 58.19
N GLU A 40 21.29 -24.01 57.85
CA GLU A 40 20.80 -23.72 56.51
C GLU A 40 20.96 -22.24 56.12
N ILE A 41 20.58 -21.31 56.99
CA ILE A 41 20.72 -19.87 56.73
C ILE A 41 22.20 -19.48 56.57
N PRO A 42 23.12 -19.80 57.51
CA PRO A 42 24.54 -19.53 57.34
C PRO A 42 25.15 -20.24 56.11
N PHE A 43 24.68 -21.45 55.79
CA PHE A 43 25.11 -22.21 54.62
C PHE A 43 24.72 -21.51 53.31
N LEU A 44 23.47 -21.04 53.19
CA LEU A 44 22.99 -20.32 52.02
C LEU A 44 23.72 -18.99 51.84
N GLN A 45 23.94 -18.24 52.93
CA GLN A 45 24.70 -16.98 52.90
C GLN A 45 26.16 -17.19 52.46
N GLN A 46 26.85 -18.18 53.02
CA GLN A 46 28.22 -18.53 52.60
C GLN A 46 28.28 -19.02 51.16
N SER A 47 27.23 -19.71 50.70
CA SER A 47 27.14 -20.18 49.32
C SER A 47 26.90 -19.03 48.35
N ALA A 48 26.03 -18.08 48.71
CA ALA A 48 25.81 -16.87 47.93
C ALA A 48 27.12 -16.09 47.74
N GLU A 49 27.88 -15.88 48.81
CA GLU A 49 29.18 -15.20 48.72
C GLU A 49 30.20 -15.95 47.86
N PHE A 50 30.25 -17.29 47.97
CA PHE A 50 31.11 -18.12 47.14
C PHE A 50 30.76 -18.00 45.65
N TYR A 51 29.48 -18.13 45.29
CA TYR A 51 29.04 -18.07 43.90
C TYR A 51 29.09 -16.65 43.32
N ARG A 52 28.97 -15.61 44.17
CA ARG A 52 29.22 -14.22 43.78
C ARG A 52 30.67 -13.98 43.33
N LEU A 53 31.65 -14.55 44.05
CA LEU A 53 33.06 -14.46 43.66
C LEU A 53 33.36 -15.33 42.44
N GLU A 54 32.75 -16.51 42.36
CA GLU A 54 32.90 -17.42 41.21
C GLU A 54 32.30 -16.81 39.93
N SER A 55 31.13 -16.17 39.99
CA SER A 55 30.50 -15.53 38.83
C SER A 55 31.38 -14.43 38.24
N GLN A 56 31.90 -13.53 39.09
CA GLN A 56 32.79 -12.45 38.64
C GLN A 56 34.05 -12.99 37.97
N LYS A 57 34.67 -14.01 38.55
CA LYS A 57 35.84 -14.68 37.96
C LYS A 57 35.50 -15.33 36.62
N LEU A 58 34.39 -16.08 36.56
CA LEU A 58 33.98 -16.78 35.35
C LEU A 58 33.61 -15.81 34.22
N LEU A 59 32.97 -14.68 34.52
CA LEU A 59 32.65 -13.64 33.55
C LEU A 59 33.90 -12.95 32.98
N ALA A 60 34.95 -12.77 33.80
CA ALA A 60 36.19 -12.15 33.35
C ALA A 60 37.05 -13.08 32.47
N GLU A 61 37.02 -14.38 32.74
CA GLU A 61 37.90 -15.37 32.09
C GLU A 61 37.27 -16.08 30.89
N ASN A 62 35.94 -16.03 30.71
CA ASN A 62 35.24 -16.87 29.75
C ASN A 62 34.27 -16.06 28.87
N SER A 63 34.02 -16.57 27.67
CA SER A 63 32.95 -16.08 26.80
C SER A 63 31.57 -16.47 27.34
N ALA A 64 30.52 -15.75 26.91
CA ALA A 64 29.15 -16.00 27.39
C ALA A 64 28.69 -17.46 27.22
N SER A 65 29.01 -18.12 26.09
CA SER A 65 28.60 -19.53 25.89
C SER A 65 29.33 -20.52 26.81
N VAL A 66 30.61 -20.27 27.11
CA VAL A 66 31.37 -21.08 28.07
C VAL A 66 30.86 -20.82 29.49
N TYR A 67 30.59 -19.57 29.84
CA TYR A 67 30.00 -19.18 31.12
C TYR A 67 28.68 -19.92 31.36
N ILE A 68 27.75 -19.87 30.40
CA ILE A 68 26.43 -20.50 30.48
C ILE A 68 26.53 -22.01 30.69
N ARG A 69 27.42 -22.70 29.95
CA ARG A 69 27.65 -24.14 30.12
C ARG A 69 28.21 -24.47 31.52
N LYS A 70 29.16 -23.68 32.01
CA LYS A 70 29.72 -23.85 33.35
C LYS A 70 28.66 -23.61 34.44
N VAL A 71 27.84 -22.57 34.31
CA VAL A 71 26.75 -22.29 35.25
C VAL A 71 25.72 -23.42 35.26
N ALA A 72 25.31 -23.92 34.09
CA ALA A 72 24.40 -25.07 34.00
C ALA A 72 24.97 -26.32 34.69
N ALA A 73 26.25 -26.62 34.48
CA ALA A 73 26.94 -27.71 35.17
C ALA A 73 26.99 -27.50 36.69
N ARG A 74 27.33 -26.28 37.15
CA ARG A 74 27.38 -25.95 38.58
C ARG A 74 26.04 -26.09 39.28
N ILE A 75 24.95 -25.67 38.62
CA ILE A 75 23.61 -25.83 39.16
C ILE A 75 23.26 -27.32 39.31
N ASN A 76 23.58 -28.14 38.31
CA ASN A 76 23.34 -29.60 38.38
C ASN A 76 24.18 -30.27 39.48
N GLU A 77 25.48 -29.95 39.54
CA GLU A 77 26.39 -30.46 40.57
C GLU A 77 25.93 -30.08 41.98
N GLU A 78 25.47 -28.85 42.19
CA GLU A 78 25.01 -28.38 43.51
C GLU A 78 23.65 -28.99 43.88
N ALA A 79 22.74 -29.16 42.91
CA ALA A 79 21.47 -29.85 43.13
C ALA A 79 21.69 -31.32 43.53
N GLU A 80 22.49 -32.08 42.77
CA GLU A 80 22.83 -33.48 43.10
C GLU A 80 23.52 -33.59 44.46
N ARG A 81 24.37 -32.62 44.79
CA ARG A 81 25.07 -32.54 46.06
C ARG A 81 24.11 -32.28 47.22
N ALA A 82 23.15 -31.38 47.05
CA ALA A 82 22.13 -31.10 48.05
C ALA A 82 21.26 -32.33 48.30
N VAL A 83 20.82 -33.03 47.25
CA VAL A 83 20.03 -34.27 47.37
C VAL A 83 20.77 -35.37 48.15
N HIS A 84 22.10 -35.47 47.99
CA HIS A 84 22.85 -36.58 48.57
C HIS A 84 23.00 -36.52 50.10
N TYR A 85 23.11 -35.30 50.67
CA TYR A 85 23.42 -35.15 52.10
C TYR A 85 22.74 -33.98 52.83
N LEU A 86 21.96 -33.14 52.15
CA LEU A 86 21.15 -32.09 52.78
C LEU A 86 19.69 -32.51 52.90
N ASP A 87 18.90 -31.72 53.63
CA ASP A 87 17.45 -31.88 53.67
C ASP A 87 16.83 -31.57 52.30
N LYS A 88 15.72 -32.26 51.96
CA LYS A 88 15.02 -32.12 50.68
C LYS A 88 14.60 -30.68 50.39
N SER A 89 14.21 -29.92 51.41
CA SER A 89 13.79 -28.52 51.23
C SER A 89 14.96 -27.54 51.04
N THR A 90 16.19 -27.95 51.37
CA THR A 90 17.40 -27.15 51.15
C THR A 90 17.79 -27.12 49.67
N GLU A 91 17.51 -28.17 48.91
CA GLU A 91 17.83 -28.28 47.46
C GLU A 91 17.24 -27.10 46.67
N GLU A 92 15.93 -26.86 46.80
CA GLU A 92 15.26 -25.78 46.09
C GLU A 92 15.82 -24.41 46.49
N ARG A 93 16.17 -24.24 47.78
CA ARG A 93 16.69 -22.97 48.30
C ARG A 93 18.11 -22.69 47.83
N ILE A 94 18.99 -23.69 47.79
CA ILE A 94 20.36 -23.49 47.27
C ILE A 94 20.34 -23.26 45.76
N VAL A 95 19.50 -23.97 45.01
CA VAL A 95 19.35 -23.74 43.57
C VAL A 95 18.89 -22.31 43.29
N ARG A 96 17.93 -21.78 44.05
CA ARG A 96 17.51 -20.36 43.94
C ARG A 96 18.66 -19.37 44.22
N VAL A 97 19.54 -19.67 45.17
CA VAL A 97 20.73 -18.84 45.45
C VAL A 97 21.68 -18.84 44.25
N LEU A 98 21.91 -20.00 43.61
CA LEU A 98 22.75 -20.07 42.40
C LEU A 98 22.09 -19.34 41.22
N GLU A 99 20.78 -19.49 41.05
CA GLU A 99 20.02 -18.79 40.01
C GLU A 99 20.09 -17.27 40.20
N ASP A 100 20.00 -16.77 41.43
CA ASP A 100 20.14 -15.33 41.71
C ASP A 100 21.56 -14.81 41.48
N GLU A 101 22.57 -15.45 42.06
CA GLU A 101 23.96 -14.99 42.02
C GLU A 101 24.64 -15.22 40.65
N LEU A 102 24.37 -16.34 39.98
CA LEU A 102 25.04 -16.70 38.71
C LEU A 102 24.27 -16.21 37.48
N ILE A 103 22.95 -16.01 37.56
CA ILE A 103 22.11 -15.66 36.41
C ILE A 103 21.46 -14.29 36.61
N THR A 104 20.56 -14.13 37.60
CA THR A 104 19.70 -12.94 37.74
C THR A 104 20.51 -11.64 37.81
N LYS A 105 21.56 -11.60 38.64
CA LYS A 105 22.40 -10.39 38.81
C LYS A 105 23.25 -10.04 37.58
N HIS A 106 23.53 -11.01 36.73
CA HIS A 106 24.46 -10.86 35.60
C HIS A 106 23.77 -10.97 34.23
N ILE A 107 22.44 -11.04 34.19
CA ILE A 107 21.71 -11.37 32.98
C ILE A 107 21.98 -10.40 31.83
N LYS A 108 21.97 -9.10 32.12
CA LYS A 108 22.28 -8.04 31.14
C LYS A 108 23.73 -8.16 30.67
N THR A 109 24.66 -8.33 31.59
CA THR A 109 26.09 -8.48 31.30
C THR A 109 26.37 -9.68 30.38
N ILE A 110 25.69 -10.80 30.59
CA ILE A 110 25.86 -12.02 29.77
C ILE A 110 25.26 -11.82 28.37
N VAL A 111 24.08 -11.20 28.29
CA VAL A 111 23.37 -10.97 27.02
C VAL A 111 24.09 -9.94 26.15
N GLU A 112 24.59 -8.87 26.78
CA GLU A 112 25.24 -7.73 26.12
C GLU A 112 26.77 -7.90 26.04
N MET A 113 27.31 -9.06 26.45
CA MET A 113 28.75 -9.31 26.47
C MET A 113 29.37 -9.10 25.08
N GLU A 114 30.39 -8.24 25.00
CA GLU A 114 31.07 -7.96 23.75
C GLU A 114 31.63 -9.25 23.13
N ASN A 115 31.44 -9.40 21.81
CA ASN A 115 31.94 -10.52 21.00
C ASN A 115 31.52 -11.92 21.44
N SER A 116 30.59 -12.09 22.38
CA SER A 116 30.11 -13.41 22.78
C SER A 116 28.66 -13.49 23.23
N GLY A 117 28.02 -12.36 23.56
CA GLY A 117 26.62 -12.27 23.93
C GLY A 117 25.65 -12.58 22.79
N VAL A 118 24.36 -12.33 23.03
CA VAL A 118 23.25 -12.69 22.12
C VAL A 118 23.44 -12.09 20.73
N TYR A 119 23.90 -10.84 20.63
CA TYR A 119 24.18 -10.18 19.34
C TYR A 119 25.17 -11.00 18.50
N HIS A 120 26.28 -11.43 19.10
CA HIS A 120 27.29 -12.23 18.41
C HIS A 120 26.73 -13.61 18.03
N MET A 121 25.96 -14.24 18.91
CA MET A 121 25.37 -15.55 18.63
C MET A 121 24.38 -15.49 17.46
N LEU A 122 23.58 -14.43 17.37
CA LEU A 122 22.65 -14.20 16.24
C LEU A 122 23.42 -13.92 14.95
N LYS A 123 24.43 -13.04 14.99
CA LYS A 123 25.23 -12.66 13.82
C LYS A 123 25.98 -13.84 13.18
N PHE A 124 26.50 -14.75 14.00
CA PHE A 124 27.27 -15.92 13.54
C PHE A 124 26.47 -17.23 13.55
N ASN A 125 25.14 -17.14 13.64
CA ASN A 125 24.23 -18.29 13.58
C ASN A 125 24.54 -19.42 14.58
N LYS A 126 24.94 -19.06 15.82
CA LYS A 126 25.26 -20.02 16.90
C LYS A 126 23.99 -20.50 17.60
N CYS A 127 23.17 -21.26 16.89
CA CYS A 127 21.85 -21.71 17.35
C CYS A 127 21.90 -22.56 18.63
N ASP A 128 22.88 -23.48 18.75
CA ASP A 128 23.00 -24.35 19.93
C ASP A 128 23.38 -23.60 21.20
N ASP A 129 24.25 -22.60 21.08
CA ASP A 129 24.64 -21.73 22.20
C ASP A 129 23.43 -20.88 22.65
N LEU A 130 22.63 -20.37 21.70
CA LEU A 130 21.37 -19.66 21.99
C LEU A 130 20.34 -20.57 22.66
N ALA A 131 20.19 -21.81 22.19
CA ALA A 131 19.28 -22.79 22.79
C ALA A 131 19.66 -23.09 24.24
N THR A 132 20.97 -23.20 24.51
CA THR A 132 21.48 -23.42 25.87
C THR A 132 21.24 -22.20 26.75
N MET A 133 21.47 -20.99 26.22
CA MET A 133 21.17 -19.74 26.93
C MET A 133 19.68 -19.62 27.26
N TYR A 134 18.80 -19.90 26.30
CA TYR A 134 17.35 -19.85 26.47
C TYR A 134 16.89 -20.80 27.58
N LYS A 135 17.33 -22.06 27.56
CA LYS A 135 17.01 -23.06 28.60
C LYS A 135 17.50 -22.65 29.99
N LEU A 136 18.69 -22.05 30.08
CA LEU A 136 19.22 -21.58 31.36
C LEU A 136 18.39 -20.40 31.91
N PHE A 137 18.00 -19.48 31.03
CA PHE A 137 17.30 -18.24 31.41
C PHE A 137 15.80 -18.46 31.61
N GLU A 138 15.24 -19.58 31.16
CA GLU A 138 13.88 -20.02 31.51
C GLU A 138 13.71 -20.21 33.02
N ARG A 139 14.79 -20.54 33.73
CA ARG A 139 14.79 -20.77 35.18
C ARG A 139 14.56 -19.53 36.01
N VAL A 140 14.81 -18.34 35.45
CA VAL A 140 14.71 -17.06 36.17
C VAL A 140 13.59 -16.18 35.61
N PRO A 141 12.85 -15.46 36.47
CA PRO A 141 11.84 -14.51 36.02
C PRO A 141 12.49 -13.42 35.16
N ASN A 142 11.81 -13.01 34.08
CA ASN A 142 12.29 -12.03 33.09
C ASN A 142 13.53 -12.45 32.27
N GLY A 143 14.01 -13.70 32.41
CA GLY A 143 15.20 -14.13 31.69
C GLY A 143 15.01 -14.18 30.18
N HIS A 144 13.96 -14.89 29.76
CA HIS A 144 13.54 -14.96 28.37
C HIS A 144 13.20 -13.57 27.78
N LEU A 145 12.64 -12.65 28.57
CA LEU A 145 12.32 -11.28 28.10
C LEU A 145 13.58 -10.50 27.74
N THR A 146 14.65 -10.61 28.54
CA THR A 146 15.91 -9.90 28.30
C THR A 146 16.59 -10.38 27.01
N ILE A 147 16.60 -11.69 26.76
CA ILE A 147 17.06 -12.25 25.48
C ILE A 147 16.21 -11.70 24.33
N ALA A 148 14.89 -11.68 24.52
CA ALA A 148 13.96 -11.24 23.50
C ALA A 148 14.09 -9.74 23.17
N ASP A 149 14.40 -8.89 24.16
CA ASP A 149 14.70 -7.46 23.97
C ASP A 149 16.00 -7.24 23.18
N CYS A 150 17.06 -8.00 23.49
CA CYS A 150 18.31 -7.94 22.76
C CYS A 150 18.16 -8.43 21.31
N MET A 151 17.48 -9.56 21.12
CA MET A 151 17.13 -10.09 19.79
C MET A 151 16.32 -9.08 18.98
N SER A 152 15.30 -8.46 19.60
CA SER A 152 14.46 -7.45 18.96
C SER A 152 15.28 -6.24 18.52
N SER A 153 16.20 -5.78 19.37
CA SER A 153 17.11 -4.66 19.05
C SER A 153 18.00 -5.00 17.86
N TYR A 154 18.61 -6.19 17.85
CA TYR A 154 19.42 -6.68 16.74
C TYR A 154 18.61 -6.83 15.44
N LEU A 155 17.44 -7.46 15.49
CA LEU A 155 16.56 -7.65 14.33
C LEU A 155 16.11 -6.31 13.75
N ARG A 156 15.75 -5.34 14.59
CA ARG A 156 15.38 -3.99 14.14
C ARG A 156 16.55 -3.27 13.48
N GLU A 157 17.76 -3.43 13.99
CA GLU A 157 18.96 -2.84 13.39
C GLU A 157 19.23 -3.43 12.01
N GLN A 158 19.32 -4.76 11.91
CA GLN A 158 19.50 -5.47 10.63
C GLN A 158 18.40 -5.15 9.63
N GLY A 159 17.14 -5.14 10.10
CA GLY A 159 15.99 -4.79 9.28
C GLY A 159 16.03 -3.35 8.78
N ARG A 160 16.39 -2.38 9.64
CA ARG A 160 16.58 -0.97 9.25
C ARG A 160 17.63 -0.84 8.15
N THR A 161 18.82 -1.39 8.38
CA THR A 161 19.92 -1.37 7.42
C THR A 161 19.49 -1.93 6.06
N LEU A 162 18.82 -3.08 6.05
CA LEU A 162 18.30 -3.70 4.83
C LEU A 162 17.29 -2.81 4.10
N VAL A 163 16.38 -2.14 4.83
CA VAL A 163 15.36 -1.32 4.19
C VAL A 163 15.81 0.08 3.77
N THR A 164 16.86 0.62 4.40
CA THR A 164 17.41 1.97 4.11
C THR A 164 18.55 1.94 3.11
N GLU A 165 19.45 0.96 3.13
CA GLU A 165 20.61 0.94 2.22
C GLU A 165 20.23 0.55 0.78
N ASN A 166 19.13 -0.18 0.60
CA ASN A 166 18.64 -0.60 -0.71
C ASN A 166 17.76 0.44 -1.43
N THR A 167 17.75 1.71 -0.99
CA THR A 167 16.89 2.77 -1.58
C THR A 167 17.47 3.41 -2.84
N ASP A 168 18.80 3.41 -3.02
CA ASP A 168 19.46 4.34 -3.92
C ASP A 168 19.59 3.86 -5.37
N ASP A 169 19.55 2.55 -5.65
CA ASP A 169 19.96 2.06 -6.96
C ASP A 169 18.87 1.50 -7.88
N GLY A 170 17.60 1.43 -7.47
CA GLY A 170 16.50 0.91 -8.32
C GLY A 170 16.70 -0.53 -8.87
N LYS A 171 17.80 -1.18 -8.53
CA LYS A 171 18.28 -2.52 -8.86
C LYS A 171 18.51 -3.21 -7.51
N ASN A 172 17.68 -4.08 -6.99
CA ASN A 172 16.57 -4.83 -7.53
C ASN A 172 15.49 -4.89 -6.45
N ALA A 173 14.26 -4.46 -6.76
CA ALA A 173 13.08 -4.76 -5.94
C ALA A 173 13.00 -6.25 -5.58
N ILE A 174 13.47 -7.11 -6.49
CA ILE A 174 13.57 -8.56 -6.30
C ILE A 174 14.55 -8.92 -5.18
N THR A 175 15.78 -8.37 -5.21
CA THR A 175 16.79 -8.62 -4.18
C THR A 175 16.35 -8.05 -2.83
N TYR A 176 15.74 -6.87 -2.80
CA TYR A 176 15.17 -6.29 -1.59
C TYR A 176 14.19 -7.25 -0.90
N VAL A 177 13.19 -7.75 -1.64
CA VAL A 177 12.19 -8.68 -1.09
C VAL A 177 12.83 -10.02 -0.73
N GLN A 178 13.75 -10.53 -1.55
CA GLN A 178 14.45 -11.78 -1.27
C GLN A 178 15.25 -11.70 0.04
N SER A 179 16.02 -10.63 0.26
CA SER A 179 16.79 -10.44 1.49
C SER A 179 15.88 -10.37 2.73
N LEU A 180 14.68 -9.77 2.61
CA LEU A 180 13.69 -9.78 3.69
C LEU A 180 13.16 -11.19 4.00
N LEU A 181 12.92 -11.99 2.96
CA LEU A 181 12.51 -13.39 3.12
C LEU A 181 13.61 -14.23 3.76
N ASP A 182 14.86 -14.05 3.34
CA ASP A 182 16.01 -14.78 3.89
C ASP A 182 16.27 -14.41 5.36
N LEU A 183 16.11 -13.12 5.71
CA LEU A 183 16.16 -12.66 7.09
C LEU A 183 15.04 -13.30 7.92
N LYS A 184 13.83 -13.41 7.37
CA LYS A 184 12.70 -14.05 8.06
C LYS A 184 12.95 -15.53 8.29
N ASP A 185 13.43 -16.25 7.27
CA ASP A 185 13.76 -17.66 7.35
C ASP A 185 14.82 -17.92 8.44
N THR A 186 15.80 -17.01 8.56
CA THR A 186 16.85 -17.07 9.60
C THR A 186 16.26 -16.95 11.01
N PHE A 187 15.36 -15.98 11.24
CA PHE A 187 14.74 -15.80 12.55
C PHE A 187 13.68 -16.85 12.87
N ASP A 188 12.99 -17.41 11.88
CA ASP A 188 12.12 -18.56 12.05
C ASP A 188 12.93 -19.82 12.44
N HIS A 189 14.13 -19.98 11.89
CA HIS A 189 15.05 -21.04 12.28
C HIS A 189 15.46 -20.91 13.77
N PHE A 190 15.84 -19.70 14.22
CA PHE A 190 16.11 -19.47 15.65
C PHE A 190 14.90 -19.70 16.53
N LEU A 191 13.71 -19.23 16.10
CA LEU A 191 12.47 -19.44 16.84
C LEU A 191 12.19 -20.92 17.06
N LYS A 192 12.35 -21.74 16.02
CA LYS A 192 12.09 -23.19 16.08
C LYS A 192 13.16 -23.95 16.87
N ASN A 193 14.44 -23.68 16.60
CA ASN A 193 15.53 -24.53 17.07
C ASN A 193 16.20 -24.02 18.36
N ALA A 194 16.19 -22.71 18.64
CA ALA A 194 16.76 -22.14 19.85
C ALA A 194 15.70 -21.76 20.89
N PHE A 195 14.56 -21.23 20.46
CA PHE A 195 13.55 -20.65 21.36
C PHE A 195 12.28 -21.51 21.52
N ASN A 196 12.30 -22.77 21.08
CA ASN A 196 11.21 -23.74 21.30
C ASN A 196 9.81 -23.23 20.88
N GLU A 197 9.73 -22.47 19.79
CA GLU A 197 8.50 -21.83 19.28
C GLU A 197 7.78 -20.91 20.29
N ASP A 198 8.54 -20.26 21.18
CA ASP A 198 8.00 -19.33 22.18
C ASP A 198 7.15 -18.21 21.56
N LYS A 199 5.90 -18.07 22.05
CA LYS A 199 4.92 -17.10 21.55
C LYS A 199 5.37 -15.66 21.72
N THR A 200 6.13 -15.35 22.78
CA THR A 200 6.68 -14.02 23.06
C THR A 200 7.71 -13.63 22.01
N PHE A 201 8.62 -14.55 21.68
CA PHE A 201 9.62 -14.35 20.63
C PHE A 201 8.95 -14.21 19.26
N LYS A 202 8.00 -15.10 18.94
CA LYS A 202 7.22 -15.01 17.69
C LYS A 202 6.51 -13.66 17.55
N LYS A 203 5.88 -13.16 18.62
CA LYS A 203 5.21 -11.86 18.62
C LYS A 203 6.19 -10.70 18.40
N ARG A 204 7.36 -10.73 19.04
CA ARG A 204 8.41 -9.71 18.86
C ARG A 204 8.96 -9.71 17.44
N ILE A 205 9.32 -10.88 16.91
CA ILE A 205 9.78 -11.02 15.52
C ILE A 205 8.75 -10.41 14.56
N ASN A 206 7.47 -10.81 14.67
CA ASN A 206 6.42 -10.28 13.80
C ASN A 206 6.27 -8.75 13.92
N SER A 207 6.30 -8.22 15.15
CA SER A 207 6.22 -6.78 15.41
C SER A 207 7.42 -6.01 14.85
N ASP A 208 8.61 -6.60 14.87
CA ASP A 208 9.82 -5.97 14.36
C ASP A 208 9.81 -5.96 12.83
N PHE A 209 9.37 -7.04 12.18
CA PHE A 209 9.13 -7.07 10.74
C PHE A 209 8.08 -6.04 10.29
N GLU A 210 6.97 -5.91 11.02
CA GLU A 210 5.96 -4.87 10.80
C GLU A 210 6.57 -3.47 10.99
N TYR A 211 7.47 -3.27 11.95
CA TYR A 211 8.11 -1.98 12.15
C TYR A 211 9.01 -1.58 10.97
N PHE A 212 10.02 -2.38 10.60
CA PHE A 212 11.00 -1.92 9.63
C PHE A 212 10.52 -1.97 8.17
N ILE A 213 9.61 -2.88 7.80
CA ILE A 213 9.11 -2.94 6.42
C ILE A 213 8.36 -1.65 6.04
N ASN A 214 7.70 -1.01 7.00
CA ASN A 214 6.94 0.22 6.80
C ASN A 214 7.79 1.50 6.90
N LEU A 215 9.09 1.39 7.24
CA LEU A 215 10.01 2.54 7.16
C LEU A 215 10.30 2.93 5.70
N ASN A 216 10.21 1.99 4.77
CA ASN A 216 10.43 2.24 3.34
C ASN A 216 9.09 2.36 2.61
N GLN A 217 8.79 3.55 2.10
CA GLN A 217 7.53 3.81 1.37
C GLN A 217 7.42 3.05 0.04
N ARG A 218 8.52 2.47 -0.48
CA ARG A 218 8.55 1.65 -1.69
C ARG A 218 8.29 0.16 -1.42
N SER A 219 8.22 -0.29 -0.17
CA SER A 219 7.96 -1.70 0.16
C SER A 219 6.72 -2.29 -0.53
N PRO A 220 5.56 -1.59 -0.62
CA PRO A 220 4.39 -2.09 -1.35
C PRO A 220 4.64 -2.25 -2.86
N GLU A 221 5.36 -1.32 -3.49
CA GLU A 221 5.75 -1.38 -4.91
C GLU A 221 6.69 -2.56 -5.16
N TYR A 222 7.72 -2.69 -4.32
CA TYR A 222 8.74 -3.72 -4.46
C TYR A 222 8.17 -5.13 -4.28
N LEU A 223 7.28 -5.32 -3.30
CA LEU A 223 6.58 -6.59 -3.11
C LEU A 223 5.72 -6.94 -4.34
N SER A 224 5.03 -5.93 -4.91
CA SER A 224 4.24 -6.13 -6.12
C SER A 224 5.10 -6.50 -7.34
N LEU A 225 6.26 -5.86 -7.52
CA LEU A 225 7.23 -6.18 -8.56
C LEU A 225 7.84 -7.58 -8.40
N PHE A 226 8.14 -7.99 -7.15
CA PHE A 226 8.64 -9.33 -6.86
C PHE A 226 7.62 -10.40 -7.27
N ILE A 227 6.34 -10.22 -6.89
CA ILE A 227 5.26 -11.15 -7.27
C ILE A 227 5.03 -11.13 -8.78
N ASP A 228 5.07 -9.94 -9.42
CA ASP A 228 4.97 -9.80 -10.88
C ASP A 228 6.05 -10.59 -11.61
N GLU A 229 7.30 -10.58 -11.14
CA GLU A 229 8.37 -11.35 -11.76
C GLU A 229 8.20 -12.86 -11.60
N LYS A 230 7.75 -13.32 -10.42
CA LYS A 230 7.50 -14.75 -10.16
C LYS A 230 6.31 -15.31 -10.95
N LEU A 231 5.39 -14.46 -11.41
CA LEU A 231 4.19 -14.87 -12.18
C LEU A 231 4.34 -14.70 -13.71
N LYS A 232 5.50 -14.28 -14.23
CA LYS A 232 5.72 -14.09 -15.68
C LYS A 232 6.16 -15.37 -16.39
N LYS A 233 5.72 -15.53 -17.65
CA LYS A 233 6.24 -16.54 -18.60
C LYS A 233 7.74 -16.37 -18.76
N GLY A 234 8.48 -17.45 -18.50
CA GLY A 234 9.93 -17.46 -18.63
C GLY A 234 10.69 -17.29 -17.31
N ALA A 235 10.01 -17.24 -16.17
CA ALA A 235 10.60 -17.61 -14.87
C ALA A 235 10.95 -19.11 -14.90
N LYS A 236 11.99 -19.46 -15.67
CA LYS A 236 12.30 -20.83 -16.13
C LYS A 236 12.87 -21.76 -15.06
N ASP A 237 13.04 -21.30 -13.84
CA ASP A 237 13.82 -22.01 -12.82
C ASP A 237 12.99 -22.53 -11.64
N LEU A 238 11.67 -22.31 -11.59
CA LEU A 238 10.85 -22.72 -10.45
C LEU A 238 9.68 -23.62 -10.89
N GLY A 239 9.52 -24.77 -10.23
CA GLY A 239 8.33 -25.62 -10.41
C GLY A 239 7.08 -24.96 -9.82
N ASP A 240 5.89 -25.37 -10.27
CA ASP A 240 4.61 -24.79 -9.79
C ASP A 240 4.49 -24.81 -8.25
N GLN A 241 4.97 -25.87 -7.60
CA GLN A 241 5.00 -25.99 -6.13
C GLN A 241 5.95 -24.98 -5.47
N GLU A 242 7.10 -24.71 -6.07
CA GLU A 242 8.05 -23.74 -5.54
C GLU A 242 7.52 -22.31 -5.68
N VAL A 243 6.81 -22.03 -6.78
CA VAL A 243 6.09 -20.77 -6.95
C VAL A 243 5.06 -20.59 -5.84
N GLU A 244 4.27 -21.61 -5.51
CA GLU A 244 3.30 -21.52 -4.39
C GLU A 244 3.96 -21.21 -3.05
N ILE A 245 5.07 -21.88 -2.73
CA ILE A 245 5.84 -21.63 -1.49
C ILE A 245 6.35 -20.18 -1.46
N VAL A 246 6.88 -19.68 -2.58
CA VAL A 246 7.37 -18.31 -2.69
C VAL A 246 6.22 -17.30 -2.55
N LEU A 247 5.03 -17.59 -3.10
CA LEU A 247 3.85 -16.75 -2.93
C LEU A 247 3.34 -16.76 -1.48
N ASP A 248 3.43 -17.87 -0.75
CA ASP A 248 3.07 -17.92 0.68
C ASP A 248 4.00 -17.06 1.52
N LYS A 249 5.29 -17.14 1.23
CA LYS A 249 6.31 -16.28 1.85
C LYS A 249 6.08 -14.80 1.52
N ALA A 250 5.76 -14.46 0.27
CA ALA A 250 5.44 -13.09 -0.12
C ALA A 250 4.17 -12.56 0.59
N MET A 251 3.15 -13.41 0.74
CA MET A 251 1.93 -13.07 1.48
C MET A 251 2.18 -12.85 2.97
N MET A 252 3.17 -13.53 3.56
CA MET A 252 3.59 -13.26 4.92
C MET A 252 4.13 -11.83 5.07
N LEU A 253 4.97 -11.35 4.12
CA LEU A 253 5.41 -9.94 4.11
C LEU A 253 4.26 -8.98 3.84
N PHE A 254 3.32 -9.33 2.96
CA PHE A 254 2.13 -8.52 2.68
C PHE A 254 1.30 -8.25 3.95
N ARG A 255 1.20 -9.21 4.87
CA ARG A 255 0.48 -9.02 6.14
C ARG A 255 1.08 -7.91 7.00
N TYR A 256 2.40 -7.76 6.97
CA TYR A 256 3.14 -6.73 7.72
C TYR A 256 3.05 -5.34 7.09
N LEU A 257 2.59 -5.20 5.85
CA LEU A 257 2.41 -3.88 5.24
C LEU A 257 1.24 -3.13 5.88
N GLU A 258 1.46 -1.87 6.23
CA GLU A 258 0.39 -0.97 6.66
C GLU A 258 -0.41 -0.44 5.47
N GLU A 259 0.25 -0.02 4.38
CA GLU A 259 -0.39 0.56 3.19
C GLU A 259 -0.73 -0.48 2.11
N LYS A 260 -1.69 -1.38 2.38
CA LYS A 260 -2.07 -2.47 1.45
C LYS A 260 -2.81 -1.95 0.20
N ASP A 261 -3.44 -0.79 0.28
CA ASP A 261 -4.09 -0.13 -0.86
C ASP A 261 -3.11 0.38 -1.92
N VAL A 262 -1.91 0.79 -1.51
CA VAL A 262 -0.82 1.14 -2.41
C VAL A 262 -0.32 -0.11 -3.14
N PHE A 263 -0.15 -1.21 -2.41
CA PHE A 263 0.14 -2.50 -3.01
C PHE A 263 -0.94 -2.89 -4.04
N GLU A 264 -2.23 -2.75 -3.70
CA GLU A 264 -3.36 -3.02 -4.59
C GLU A 264 -3.20 -2.28 -5.92
N ARG A 265 -2.84 -0.99 -5.87
CA ARG A 265 -2.67 -0.13 -7.04
C ARG A 265 -1.57 -0.65 -7.97
N TYR A 266 -0.37 -0.91 -7.45
CA TYR A 266 0.74 -1.44 -8.23
C TYR A 266 0.46 -2.86 -8.74
N TYR A 267 -0.10 -3.72 -7.88
CA TYR A 267 -0.45 -5.09 -8.26
C TYR A 267 -1.48 -5.11 -9.40
N LYS A 268 -2.50 -4.25 -9.35
CA LYS A 268 -3.48 -4.07 -10.41
C LYS A 268 -2.84 -3.64 -11.73
N GLN A 269 -1.89 -2.69 -11.71
CA GLN A 269 -1.13 -2.28 -12.90
C GLN A 269 -0.31 -3.43 -13.49
N HIS A 270 0.41 -4.18 -12.65
CA HIS A 270 1.21 -5.31 -13.09
C HIS A 270 0.35 -6.44 -13.66
N LEU A 271 -0.73 -6.81 -12.97
CA LEU A 271 -1.69 -7.80 -13.45
C LEU A 271 -2.29 -7.39 -14.81
N ALA A 272 -2.67 -6.12 -14.98
CA ALA A 272 -3.21 -5.64 -16.25
C ALA A 272 -2.20 -5.83 -17.40
N LYS A 273 -0.93 -5.49 -17.18
CA LYS A 273 0.14 -5.71 -18.17
C LYS A 273 0.32 -7.20 -18.48
N ARG A 274 0.30 -8.07 -17.47
CA ARG A 274 0.45 -9.53 -17.67
C ARG A 274 -0.72 -10.12 -18.48
N LEU A 275 -1.96 -9.74 -18.15
CA LEU A 275 -3.16 -10.21 -18.85
C LEU A 275 -3.22 -9.71 -20.30
N LEU A 276 -3.02 -8.41 -20.54
CA LEU A 276 -3.13 -7.83 -21.89
C LEU A 276 -2.01 -8.28 -22.82
N LEU A 277 -0.79 -8.44 -22.29
CA LEU A 277 0.37 -8.89 -23.08
C LEU A 277 0.52 -10.41 -23.12
N ASN A 278 -0.41 -11.16 -22.52
CA ASN A 278 -0.39 -12.62 -22.41
C ASN A 278 0.96 -13.14 -21.87
N LYS A 279 1.45 -12.49 -20.80
CA LYS A 279 2.74 -12.77 -20.15
C LYS A 279 2.59 -13.55 -18.84
N SER A 280 1.39 -13.90 -18.40
CA SER A 280 1.17 -14.72 -17.19
C SER A 280 1.65 -16.16 -17.38
N ALA A 281 2.40 -16.70 -16.41
CA ALA A 281 2.92 -18.06 -16.45
C ALA A 281 1.79 -19.11 -16.45
N SER A 282 0.82 -18.94 -15.55
CA SER A 282 -0.36 -19.79 -15.42
C SER A 282 -1.56 -18.98 -14.93
N ASP A 283 -2.72 -19.18 -15.55
CA ASP A 283 -3.98 -18.54 -15.13
C ASP A 283 -4.41 -19.03 -13.73
N ASP A 284 -4.08 -20.27 -13.38
CA ASP A 284 -4.43 -20.86 -12.08
C ASP A 284 -3.57 -20.27 -10.96
N ALA A 285 -2.28 -20.03 -11.21
CA ALA A 285 -1.39 -19.36 -10.27
C ALA A 285 -1.86 -17.91 -9.99
N GLU A 286 -2.32 -17.20 -11.02
CA GLU A 286 -2.85 -15.84 -10.84
C GLU A 286 -4.16 -15.83 -10.03
N LYS A 287 -5.08 -16.76 -10.32
CA LYS A 287 -6.33 -16.91 -9.54
C LYS A 287 -6.04 -17.31 -8.09
N ASN A 288 -5.07 -18.20 -7.86
CA ASN A 288 -4.64 -18.60 -6.53
C ASN A 288 -4.11 -17.39 -5.74
N MET A 289 -3.26 -16.56 -6.36
CA MET A 289 -2.77 -15.33 -5.75
C MET A 289 -3.90 -14.36 -5.38
N ILE A 290 -4.89 -14.16 -6.26
CA ILE A 290 -6.08 -13.34 -5.95
C ILE A 290 -6.88 -13.94 -4.79
N SER A 291 -7.04 -15.26 -4.74
CA SER A 291 -7.69 -15.95 -3.62
C SER A 291 -6.99 -15.68 -2.28
N ARG A 292 -5.66 -15.69 -2.26
CA ARG A 292 -4.87 -15.34 -1.06
C ARG A 292 -5.09 -13.90 -0.63
N LEU A 293 -5.08 -12.94 -1.57
CA LEU A 293 -5.39 -11.53 -1.29
C LEU A 293 -6.82 -11.34 -0.76
N LYS A 294 -7.78 -12.12 -1.27
CA LYS A 294 -9.17 -12.10 -0.82
C LYS A 294 -9.33 -12.59 0.61
N THR A 295 -8.60 -13.62 1.01
CA THR A 295 -8.61 -14.13 2.38
C THR A 295 -8.08 -13.09 3.37
N GLU A 296 -7.04 -12.34 3.01
CA GLU A 296 -6.44 -11.34 3.90
C GLU A 296 -7.22 -10.02 3.96
N CYS A 297 -7.71 -9.51 2.83
CA CYS A 297 -8.30 -8.16 2.71
C CYS A 297 -9.80 -8.14 2.41
N GLY A 298 -10.41 -9.30 2.14
CA GLY A 298 -11.82 -9.45 1.81
C GLY A 298 -12.17 -9.22 0.33
N CYS A 299 -13.42 -9.55 -0.03
CA CYS A 299 -13.91 -9.52 -1.41
C CYS A 299 -13.91 -8.13 -2.05
N GLN A 300 -14.09 -7.06 -1.26
CA GLN A 300 -14.09 -5.70 -1.79
C GLN A 300 -12.70 -5.29 -2.31
N PHE A 301 -11.62 -5.87 -1.76
CA PHE A 301 -10.26 -5.59 -2.19
C PHE A 301 -9.97 -6.24 -3.55
N THR A 302 -10.41 -7.48 -3.74
CA THR A 302 -10.16 -8.25 -4.97
C THR A 302 -11.19 -8.05 -6.07
N CYS A 303 -12.34 -7.43 -5.80
CA CYS A 303 -13.45 -7.29 -6.74
C CYS A 303 -13.03 -6.76 -8.13
N LYS A 304 -12.14 -5.76 -8.17
CA LYS A 304 -11.64 -5.19 -9.43
C LYS A 304 -10.71 -6.17 -10.17
N LEU A 305 -9.86 -6.89 -9.45
CA LEU A 305 -8.93 -7.90 -9.99
C LEU A 305 -9.71 -9.10 -10.56
N GLU A 306 -10.72 -9.58 -9.84
CA GLU A 306 -11.63 -10.64 -10.29
C GLU A 306 -12.41 -10.19 -11.55
N GLY A 307 -12.85 -8.93 -11.57
CA GLY A 307 -13.49 -8.31 -12.73
C GLY A 307 -12.59 -8.29 -13.98
N MET A 308 -11.30 -7.99 -13.82
CA MET A 308 -10.33 -8.04 -14.92
C MET A 308 -10.22 -9.44 -15.54
N PHE A 309 -10.19 -10.50 -14.73
CA PHE A 309 -10.21 -11.87 -15.24
C PHE A 309 -11.48 -12.19 -16.02
N LYS A 310 -12.64 -11.79 -15.47
CA LYS A 310 -13.93 -11.99 -16.13
C LYS A 310 -13.97 -11.28 -17.49
N ASP A 311 -13.47 -10.05 -17.57
CA ASP A 311 -13.39 -9.30 -18.83
C ASP A 311 -12.53 -9.99 -19.88
N ILE A 312 -11.39 -10.59 -19.50
CA ILE A 312 -10.53 -11.35 -20.42
C ILE A 312 -11.25 -12.60 -20.94
N SER A 313 -11.89 -13.38 -20.07
CA SER A 313 -12.63 -14.58 -20.49
C SER A 313 -13.79 -14.22 -21.42
N VAL A 314 -14.59 -13.21 -21.06
CA VAL A 314 -15.72 -12.74 -21.88
C VAL A 314 -15.23 -12.15 -23.21
N SER A 315 -14.10 -11.45 -23.22
CA SER A 315 -13.50 -10.92 -24.43
C SER A 315 -13.08 -12.02 -25.41
N ASN A 316 -12.50 -13.12 -24.91
CA ASN A 316 -12.11 -14.24 -25.76
C ASN A 316 -13.34 -14.88 -26.44
N THR A 317 -14.42 -15.12 -25.69
CA THR A 317 -15.68 -15.59 -26.27
C THR A 317 -16.27 -14.59 -27.27
N THR A 318 -16.24 -13.29 -26.96
CA THR A 318 -16.74 -12.24 -27.86
C THR A 318 -15.92 -12.15 -29.14
N ALA A 319 -14.61 -12.38 -29.08
CA ALA A 319 -13.73 -12.42 -30.24
C ALA A 319 -14.03 -13.64 -31.13
N GLU A 320 -14.32 -14.80 -30.55
CA GLU A 320 -14.78 -15.99 -31.27
C GLU A 320 -16.12 -15.75 -31.95
N ASP A 321 -17.09 -15.18 -31.23
CA ASP A 321 -18.39 -14.80 -31.78
C ASP A 321 -18.25 -13.83 -32.96
N PHE A 322 -17.34 -12.86 -32.86
CA PHE A 322 -17.08 -11.92 -33.94
C PHE A 322 -16.46 -12.61 -35.17
N ARG A 323 -15.49 -13.52 -34.97
CA ARG A 323 -14.91 -14.30 -36.08
C ARG A 323 -15.96 -15.14 -36.79
N LEU A 324 -16.89 -15.74 -36.04
CA LEU A 324 -18.03 -16.48 -36.61
C LEU A 324 -18.99 -15.55 -37.37
N TYR A 325 -19.29 -14.37 -36.81
CA TYR A 325 -20.12 -13.38 -37.47
C TYR A 325 -19.54 -12.90 -38.82
N VAL A 326 -18.23 -12.64 -38.85
CA VAL A 326 -17.50 -12.20 -40.06
C VAL A 326 -17.51 -13.31 -41.12
N SER A 327 -17.29 -14.57 -40.74
CA SER A 327 -17.29 -15.69 -41.68
C SER A 327 -18.69 -16.02 -42.21
N GLN A 328 -19.71 -16.01 -41.35
CA GLN A 328 -21.11 -16.29 -41.72
C GLN A 328 -21.68 -15.22 -42.65
N LYS A 329 -21.46 -13.94 -42.33
CA LYS A 329 -21.94 -12.83 -43.15
C LYS A 329 -21.00 -12.47 -44.31
N ARG A 330 -19.88 -13.18 -44.46
CA ARG A 330 -18.84 -12.94 -45.47
C ARG A 330 -18.42 -11.46 -45.53
N ILE A 331 -18.24 -10.86 -44.36
CA ILE A 331 -17.82 -9.47 -44.27
C ILE A 331 -16.34 -9.38 -44.64
N ASN A 332 -16.00 -8.54 -45.60
CA ASN A 332 -14.61 -8.27 -45.96
C ASN A 332 -14.00 -7.27 -44.97
N LEU A 333 -12.94 -7.67 -44.27
CA LEU A 333 -12.15 -6.81 -43.37
C LEU A 333 -10.88 -6.27 -44.06
N ASN A 334 -10.87 -6.19 -45.39
CA ASN A 334 -9.73 -5.70 -46.18
C ASN A 334 -8.42 -6.47 -45.91
N GLY A 335 -8.52 -7.77 -45.64
CA GLY A 335 -7.37 -8.63 -45.34
C GLY A 335 -6.80 -8.50 -43.92
N ILE A 336 -7.48 -7.77 -43.01
CA ILE A 336 -7.04 -7.59 -41.62
C ILE A 336 -7.62 -8.71 -40.74
N ASP A 337 -6.74 -9.40 -40.01
CA ASP A 337 -7.13 -10.27 -38.89
C ASP A 337 -7.27 -9.43 -37.61
N LEU A 338 -8.52 -9.12 -37.25
CA LEU A 338 -8.84 -8.25 -36.12
C LEU A 338 -9.25 -9.07 -34.89
N THR A 339 -8.49 -8.92 -33.81
CA THR A 339 -8.88 -9.41 -32.48
C THR A 339 -9.05 -8.23 -31.53
N VAL A 340 -10.25 -8.08 -30.95
CA VAL A 340 -10.58 -6.99 -30.02
C VAL A 340 -10.81 -7.55 -28.62
N ARG A 341 -10.27 -6.88 -27.60
CA ARG A 341 -10.55 -7.15 -26.19
C ARG A 341 -11.35 -6.00 -25.61
N VAL A 342 -12.47 -6.31 -24.98
CA VAL A 342 -13.39 -5.31 -24.40
C VAL A 342 -13.25 -5.34 -22.89
N LEU A 343 -12.88 -4.19 -22.32
CA LEU A 343 -12.52 -4.06 -20.91
C LEU A 343 -13.53 -3.15 -20.20
N THR A 344 -13.94 -3.51 -18.99
CA THR A 344 -14.90 -2.71 -18.20
C THR A 344 -14.21 -1.51 -17.57
N THR A 345 -14.66 -0.30 -17.89
CA THR A 345 -14.16 0.95 -17.29
C THR A 345 -14.29 0.91 -15.77
N GLY A 346 -13.21 1.25 -15.05
CA GLY A 346 -13.15 1.25 -13.58
C GLY A 346 -12.50 0.01 -12.96
N PHE A 347 -12.55 -1.16 -13.62
CA PHE A 347 -11.81 -2.34 -13.18
C PHE A 347 -10.34 -2.26 -13.55
N TRP A 348 -10.03 -1.74 -14.74
CA TRP A 348 -8.66 -1.68 -15.26
C TRP A 348 -7.94 -0.39 -14.85
N PRO A 349 -6.60 -0.42 -14.75
CA PRO A 349 -5.76 0.75 -14.49
C PRO A 349 -5.47 1.52 -15.78
N THR A 350 -6.45 1.66 -16.67
CA THR A 350 -6.29 2.42 -17.91
C THR A 350 -6.14 3.89 -17.56
N GLN A 351 -5.00 4.49 -17.91
CA GLN A 351 -4.86 5.94 -17.80
C GLN A 351 -5.89 6.58 -18.72
N THR A 352 -6.67 7.52 -18.20
CA THR A 352 -7.49 8.45 -19.01
C THR A 352 -6.56 9.45 -19.69
N THR A 353 -5.66 8.96 -20.53
CA THR A 353 -4.90 9.80 -21.45
C THR A 353 -5.80 10.14 -22.64
N ASN A 354 -5.60 11.32 -23.23
CA ASN A 354 -6.23 11.66 -24.51
C ASN A 354 -5.92 10.54 -25.53
N ASN A 355 -6.95 9.85 -26.01
CA ASN A 355 -6.82 8.76 -27.00
C ASN A 355 -6.68 9.29 -28.44
N GLN A 356 -6.11 10.48 -28.58
CA GLN A 356 -5.91 11.13 -29.87
C GLN A 356 -4.94 10.27 -30.69
N CYS A 357 -5.44 9.74 -31.80
CA CYS A 357 -4.70 8.95 -32.76
C CYS A 357 -5.54 8.76 -34.03
N ASN A 358 -5.04 9.27 -35.15
CA ASN A 358 -5.63 9.06 -36.47
C ASN A 358 -5.26 7.68 -37.00
N LEU A 359 -6.16 6.71 -36.81
CA LEU A 359 -5.98 5.36 -37.36
C LEU A 359 -6.09 5.35 -38.89
N PRO A 360 -5.27 4.54 -39.60
CA PRO A 360 -5.40 4.31 -41.03
C PRO A 360 -6.82 3.86 -41.40
N ALA A 361 -7.29 4.29 -42.58
CA ALA A 361 -8.66 4.06 -43.04
C ALA A 361 -9.08 2.58 -42.98
N THR A 362 -8.22 1.68 -43.45
CA THR A 362 -8.47 0.23 -43.46
C THR A 362 -8.67 -0.35 -42.05
N VAL A 363 -7.88 0.09 -41.07
CA VAL A 363 -7.99 -0.34 -39.66
C VAL A 363 -9.25 0.26 -39.02
N ARG A 364 -9.56 1.52 -39.34
CA ARG A 364 -10.75 2.22 -38.85
C ARG A 364 -12.04 1.53 -39.30
N GLU A 365 -12.12 1.14 -40.57
CA GLU A 365 -13.27 0.41 -41.12
C GLU A 365 -13.44 -0.97 -40.46
N ALA A 366 -12.33 -1.71 -40.28
CA ALA A 366 -12.36 -2.99 -39.59
C ALA A 366 -12.87 -2.84 -38.14
N TYR A 367 -12.41 -1.81 -37.42
CA TYR A 367 -12.90 -1.50 -36.07
C TYR A 367 -14.38 -1.08 -36.06
N GLN A 368 -14.84 -0.27 -37.02
CA GLN A 368 -16.24 0.13 -37.13
C GLN A 368 -17.18 -1.07 -37.33
N CYS A 369 -16.73 -2.09 -38.07
CA CYS A 369 -17.46 -3.35 -38.20
C CYS A 369 -17.64 -4.04 -36.84
N PHE A 370 -16.55 -4.18 -36.08
CA PHE A 370 -16.62 -4.72 -34.71
C PHE A 370 -17.51 -3.87 -33.79
N HIS A 371 -17.38 -2.54 -33.85
CA HIS A 371 -18.15 -1.60 -33.05
C HIS A 371 -19.65 -1.80 -33.25
N ARG A 372 -20.10 -1.91 -34.52
CA ARG A 372 -21.51 -2.18 -34.85
C ARG A 372 -21.96 -3.55 -34.38
N PHE A 373 -21.14 -4.59 -34.56
CA PHE A 373 -21.42 -5.93 -34.05
C PHE A 373 -21.63 -5.92 -32.54
N TYR A 374 -20.74 -5.27 -31.79
CA TYR A 374 -20.80 -5.23 -30.33
C TYR A 374 -22.03 -4.47 -29.82
N LEU A 375 -22.32 -3.28 -30.35
CA LEU A 375 -23.45 -2.48 -29.91
C LEU A 375 -24.80 -3.10 -30.26
N ASN A 376 -24.88 -3.85 -31.36
CA ASN A 376 -26.09 -4.61 -31.70
C ASN A 376 -26.38 -5.74 -30.70
N LYS A 377 -25.33 -6.35 -30.13
CA LYS A 377 -25.45 -7.40 -29.11
C LYS A 377 -25.59 -6.83 -27.69
N HIS A 378 -25.08 -5.63 -27.44
CA HIS A 378 -25.03 -4.99 -26.13
C HIS A 378 -25.58 -3.55 -26.18
N SER A 379 -26.90 -3.42 -26.15
CA SER A 379 -27.60 -2.13 -26.12
C SER A 379 -27.29 -1.34 -24.84
N GLY A 380 -27.15 -0.02 -24.96
CA GLY A 380 -26.91 0.89 -23.82
C GLY A 380 -25.46 0.95 -23.34
N ARG A 381 -24.50 0.43 -24.12
CA ARG A 381 -23.06 0.56 -23.84
C ARG A 381 -22.40 1.56 -24.78
N GLN A 382 -21.31 2.16 -24.33
CA GLN A 382 -20.41 2.98 -25.14
C GLN A 382 -19.03 2.31 -25.18
N LEU A 383 -18.42 2.26 -26.36
CA LEU A 383 -17.07 1.76 -26.55
C LEU A 383 -16.10 2.92 -26.78
N THR A 384 -14.98 2.89 -26.07
CA THR A 384 -13.87 3.83 -26.26
C THR A 384 -12.63 3.04 -26.63
N LEU A 385 -12.08 3.30 -27.82
CA LEU A 385 -10.86 2.64 -28.28
C LEU A 385 -9.63 3.20 -27.54
N GLN A 386 -8.68 2.32 -27.21
CA GLN A 386 -7.45 2.63 -26.49
C GLN A 386 -6.23 2.24 -27.34
N PRO A 387 -5.76 3.12 -28.25
CA PRO A 387 -4.67 2.80 -29.18
C PRO A 387 -3.34 2.49 -28.46
N SER A 388 -3.08 3.11 -27.31
CA SER A 388 -1.85 2.92 -26.52
C SER A 388 -1.63 1.48 -26.04
N LEU A 389 -2.70 0.67 -25.93
CA LEU A 389 -2.66 -0.70 -25.42
C LEU A 389 -2.66 -1.77 -26.52
N GLY A 390 -2.74 -1.36 -27.79
CA GLY A 390 -2.82 -2.26 -28.93
C GLY A 390 -1.45 -2.67 -29.49
N SER A 391 -1.46 -3.74 -30.27
CA SER A 391 -0.31 -4.23 -31.05
C SER A 391 -0.77 -4.71 -32.42
N ALA A 392 0.11 -4.63 -33.40
CA ALA A 392 -0.15 -5.09 -34.77
C ALA A 392 1.04 -5.86 -35.34
N ASP A 393 0.75 -6.80 -36.22
CA ASP A 393 1.73 -7.49 -37.05
C ASP A 393 1.65 -6.91 -38.47
N LEU A 394 2.74 -6.29 -38.94
CA LEU A 394 2.85 -5.70 -40.27
C LEU A 394 3.75 -6.55 -41.18
N THR A 395 3.35 -6.73 -42.43
CA THR A 395 4.25 -7.31 -43.45
C THR A 395 5.01 -6.18 -44.13
N ALA A 396 6.31 -6.10 -43.89
CA ALA A 396 7.20 -5.12 -44.50
C ALA A 396 8.02 -5.74 -45.63
N VAL A 397 8.13 -5.02 -46.74
CA VAL A 397 8.95 -5.39 -47.91
C VAL A 397 10.06 -4.36 -48.07
N PHE A 398 11.30 -4.81 -48.12
CA PHE A 398 12.49 -3.96 -48.26
C PHE A 398 13.19 -4.23 -49.59
N TYR A 399 13.66 -3.16 -50.23
CA TYR A 399 14.22 -3.19 -51.59
C TYR A 399 15.73 -2.83 -51.65
N GLY A 400 16.34 -2.44 -50.52
CA GLY A 400 17.76 -2.08 -50.49
C GLY A 400 18.72 -3.27 -50.60
N LYS A 401 20.02 -2.98 -50.77
CA LYS A 401 21.08 -4.00 -50.65
C LYS A 401 21.30 -4.36 -49.17
N PRO A 402 21.53 -5.64 -48.82
CA PRO A 402 21.94 -6.00 -47.46
C PRO A 402 23.25 -5.30 -47.10
N LYS A 403 23.35 -4.79 -45.86
CA LYS A 403 24.67 -4.55 -45.29
C LYS A 403 25.36 -5.91 -45.10
N GLU A 404 26.50 -6.11 -45.74
CA GLU A 404 27.39 -7.24 -45.46
C GLU A 404 27.82 -7.16 -43.99
N ASP A 405 27.71 -8.28 -43.26
CA ASP A 405 28.28 -8.43 -41.92
C ASP A 405 29.81 -8.31 -42.08
N ASP A 406 30.47 -7.45 -41.30
CA ASP A 406 31.94 -7.34 -41.26
C ASP A 406 32.56 -8.68 -40.80
N GLY A 407 32.77 -9.60 -41.75
CA GLY A 407 33.43 -10.87 -41.58
C GLY A 407 34.31 -11.14 -42.79
N ASP A 408 35.63 -11.20 -42.54
CA ASP A 408 36.73 -11.38 -43.51
C ASP A 408 36.42 -12.30 -44.70
N GLY A 409 36.76 -11.84 -45.92
CA GLY A 409 36.94 -12.72 -47.07
C GLY A 409 36.63 -12.11 -48.43
N GLU A 410 37.68 -11.59 -49.08
CA GLU A 410 37.90 -11.46 -50.53
C GLU A 410 36.71 -11.18 -51.48
N SER A 411 36.70 -9.96 -52.00
CA SER A 411 35.92 -9.48 -53.13
C SER A 411 36.05 -10.37 -54.38
N ARG A 412 34.99 -11.09 -54.74
CA ARG A 412 34.76 -11.54 -56.12
C ARG A 412 33.64 -10.70 -56.76
N PRO A 413 33.89 -10.00 -57.87
CA PRO A 413 32.83 -9.32 -58.60
C PRO A 413 32.04 -10.36 -59.40
N THR A 414 30.82 -10.66 -58.97
CA THR A 414 29.86 -11.41 -59.79
C THR A 414 28.61 -10.58 -60.04
N THR A 415 28.55 -10.03 -61.25
CA THR A 415 27.42 -10.00 -62.19
C THR A 415 26.00 -9.92 -61.59
N THR A 416 25.32 -8.81 -61.86
CA THR A 416 23.85 -8.63 -61.97
C THR A 416 23.01 -9.49 -61.02
N THR A 417 23.09 -9.23 -59.72
CA THR A 417 22.18 -9.84 -58.73
C THR A 417 20.88 -9.04 -58.71
N MET A 418 19.80 -9.69 -59.15
CA MET A 418 18.43 -9.17 -59.03
C MET A 418 18.17 -8.69 -57.59
N ILE A 419 17.61 -7.49 -57.44
CA ILE A 419 17.16 -6.97 -56.15
C ILE A 419 16.07 -7.93 -55.63
N LYS A 420 16.47 -8.88 -54.78
CA LYS A 420 15.55 -9.83 -54.17
C LYS A 420 14.76 -9.09 -53.10
N GLU A 421 13.45 -8.99 -53.29
CA GLU A 421 12.54 -8.45 -52.28
C GLU A 421 12.72 -9.22 -50.96
N ARG A 422 12.96 -8.48 -49.87
CA ARG A 422 13.10 -9.06 -48.54
C ARG A 422 11.86 -8.77 -47.73
N LYS A 423 11.19 -9.83 -47.27
CA LYS A 423 9.94 -9.74 -46.53
C LYS A 423 10.19 -10.06 -45.06
N HIS A 424 9.72 -9.21 -44.17
CA HIS A 424 9.74 -9.42 -42.72
C HIS A 424 8.36 -9.16 -42.12
N THR A 425 8.00 -9.91 -41.08
CA THR A 425 6.82 -9.60 -40.27
C THR A 425 7.25 -8.79 -39.05
N LEU A 426 6.80 -7.55 -38.94
CA LEU A 426 7.11 -6.65 -37.82
C LEU A 426 6.00 -6.70 -36.78
N GLN A 427 6.31 -7.14 -35.57
CA GLN A 427 5.39 -7.02 -34.42
C GLN A 427 5.65 -5.70 -33.70
N VAL A 428 4.69 -4.78 -33.77
CA VAL A 428 4.82 -3.38 -33.34
C VAL A 428 3.63 -2.95 -32.47
N SER A 429 3.74 -1.84 -31.74
CA SER A 429 2.59 -1.20 -31.08
C SER A 429 1.65 -0.54 -32.09
N THR A 430 0.42 -0.23 -31.70
CA THR A 430 -0.52 0.50 -32.60
C THR A 430 0.02 1.86 -33.02
N TYR A 431 0.67 2.62 -32.14
CA TYR A 431 1.30 3.89 -32.52
C TYR A 431 2.42 3.69 -33.55
N GLN A 432 3.27 2.68 -33.36
CA GLN A 432 4.32 2.33 -34.32
C GLN A 432 3.72 1.89 -35.67
N MET A 433 2.60 1.16 -35.66
CA MET A 433 1.88 0.79 -36.87
C MET A 433 1.38 2.02 -37.63
N VAL A 434 0.74 2.97 -36.94
CA VAL A 434 0.23 4.21 -37.54
C VAL A 434 1.37 4.99 -38.20
N ILE A 435 2.51 5.14 -37.50
CA ILE A 435 3.70 5.82 -38.02
C ILE A 435 4.25 5.12 -39.26
N LEU A 436 4.44 3.79 -39.21
CA LEU A 436 5.01 3.04 -40.34
C LEU A 436 4.12 3.08 -41.59
N MET A 437 2.79 3.15 -41.41
CA MET A 437 1.86 3.24 -42.53
C MET A 437 1.95 4.56 -43.31
N LEU A 438 2.44 5.65 -42.70
CA LEU A 438 2.67 6.93 -43.37
C LEU A 438 3.77 6.84 -44.45
N PHE A 439 4.74 5.96 -44.28
CA PHE A 439 5.85 5.82 -45.24
C PHE A 439 5.43 5.16 -46.56
N ASN A 440 4.21 4.60 -46.64
CA ASN A 440 3.66 4.11 -47.90
C ASN A 440 3.19 5.25 -48.83
N THR A 441 2.97 6.46 -48.31
CA THR A 441 2.52 7.62 -49.12
C THR A 441 3.65 8.60 -49.44
N LYS A 442 4.65 8.73 -48.56
CA LYS A 442 5.80 9.64 -48.71
C LYS A 442 7.04 9.01 -48.10
N GLU A 443 8.18 9.10 -48.78
CA GLU A 443 9.44 8.42 -48.39
C GLU A 443 10.11 9.02 -47.14
N SER A 444 9.91 10.31 -46.89
CA SER A 444 10.50 11.00 -45.73
C SER A 444 9.52 11.97 -45.09
N TRP A 445 9.50 11.98 -43.76
CA TRP A 445 8.62 12.79 -42.93
C TRP A 445 9.42 13.50 -41.83
N SER A 446 9.06 14.74 -41.48
CA SER A 446 9.59 15.38 -40.27
C SER A 446 8.82 14.95 -39.02
N PHE A 447 9.40 15.13 -37.83
CA PHE A 447 8.70 14.85 -36.57
C PHE A 447 7.37 15.62 -36.47
N GLU A 448 7.39 16.91 -36.82
CA GLU A 448 6.21 17.78 -36.80
C GLU A 448 5.11 17.29 -37.78
N GLU A 449 5.49 16.89 -39.00
CA GLU A 449 4.52 16.36 -39.97
C GLU A 449 3.90 15.03 -39.48
N ILE A 450 4.70 14.14 -38.88
CA ILE A 450 4.19 12.90 -38.29
C ILE A 450 3.23 13.22 -37.14
N HIS A 451 3.56 14.20 -36.30
CA HIS A 451 2.68 14.60 -35.19
C HIS A 451 1.32 15.09 -35.69
N GLN A 452 1.32 15.96 -36.71
CA GLN A 452 0.09 16.52 -37.30
C GLN A 452 -0.78 15.45 -37.98
N GLU A 453 -0.18 14.54 -38.75
CA GLU A 453 -0.93 13.49 -39.45
C GLU A 453 -1.47 12.42 -38.49
N THR A 454 -0.66 12.01 -37.51
CA THR A 454 -1.05 10.93 -36.59
C THR A 454 -1.88 11.39 -35.41
N ASP A 455 -1.83 12.67 -35.04
CA ASP A 455 -2.46 13.25 -33.85
C ASP A 455 -2.08 12.51 -32.55
N ILE A 456 -0.89 11.90 -32.50
CA ILE A 456 -0.38 11.20 -31.31
C ILE A 456 0.33 12.22 -30.41
N ILE A 457 0.02 12.20 -29.12
CA ILE A 457 0.67 13.05 -28.10
C ILE A 457 2.20 12.95 -28.22
N GLU A 458 2.88 14.10 -28.21
CA GLU A 458 4.31 14.23 -28.47
C GLU A 458 5.18 13.25 -27.66
N LYS A 459 4.92 13.11 -26.35
CA LYS A 459 5.64 12.19 -25.46
C LYS A 459 5.52 10.72 -25.90
N ASP A 460 4.34 10.31 -26.34
CA ASP A 460 4.07 8.93 -26.80
C ASP A 460 4.61 8.70 -28.21
N LEU A 461 4.55 9.74 -29.07
CA LEU A 461 5.16 9.71 -30.40
C LEU A 461 6.67 9.52 -30.32
N GLN A 462 7.36 10.28 -29.46
CA GLN A 462 8.79 10.11 -29.21
C GLN A 462 9.12 8.69 -28.72
N ARG A 463 8.35 8.17 -27.75
CA ARG A 463 8.51 6.79 -27.23
C ARG A 463 8.28 5.72 -28.30
N ALA A 464 7.41 5.95 -29.27
CA ALA A 464 7.15 5.05 -30.38
C ALA A 464 8.25 5.09 -31.45
N LEU A 465 8.77 6.30 -31.77
CA LEU A 465 9.80 6.54 -32.78
C LEU A 465 11.21 6.12 -32.35
N LEU A 466 11.56 6.29 -31.07
CA LEU A 466 12.91 5.97 -30.57
C LEU A 466 13.36 4.53 -30.89
N PRO A 467 12.59 3.47 -30.59
CA PRO A 467 13.00 2.10 -30.91
C PRO A 467 13.03 1.81 -32.41
N LEU A 468 12.25 2.53 -33.23
CA LEU A 468 12.25 2.39 -34.69
C LEU A 468 13.49 3.03 -35.35
N SER A 469 13.98 4.13 -34.79
CA SER A 469 15.04 4.97 -35.38
C SER A 469 16.42 4.78 -34.74
N LEU A 470 16.46 4.67 -33.41
CA LEU A 470 17.68 4.61 -32.60
C LEU A 470 17.86 3.24 -31.93
N GLY A 471 17.00 2.27 -32.26
CA GLY A 471 17.12 0.89 -31.79
C GLY A 471 18.38 0.17 -32.27
N LYS A 472 18.50 -1.10 -31.86
CA LYS A 472 19.56 -2.02 -32.32
C LYS A 472 19.49 -2.18 -33.85
N ASN A 473 20.61 -2.53 -34.49
CA ASN A 473 20.67 -2.66 -35.96
C ASN A 473 19.60 -3.61 -36.53
N ASN A 474 19.26 -4.67 -35.79
CA ASN A 474 18.22 -5.64 -36.15
C ASN A 474 16.78 -5.20 -35.82
N GLN A 475 16.58 -3.97 -35.35
CA GLN A 475 15.28 -3.36 -35.03
C GLN A 475 15.11 -1.96 -35.64
N ARG A 476 16.17 -1.41 -36.26
CA ARG A 476 16.20 -0.07 -36.83
C ARG A 476 15.56 -0.07 -38.23
N ILE A 477 14.26 0.15 -38.26
CA ILE A 477 13.44 0.20 -39.48
C ILE A 477 13.48 1.59 -40.13
N ILE A 478 13.66 2.64 -39.32
CA ILE A 478 13.66 4.03 -39.76
C ILE A 478 15.06 4.62 -39.56
N LEU A 479 15.52 5.45 -40.49
CA LEU A 479 16.71 6.27 -40.38
C LEU A 479 16.32 7.67 -39.94
N LYS A 480 17.17 8.28 -39.12
CA LYS A 480 16.98 9.63 -38.59
C LYS A 480 18.10 10.54 -39.07
N GLU A 481 17.74 11.73 -39.53
CA GLU A 481 18.65 12.81 -39.90
C GLU A 481 18.28 14.10 -39.15
N PRO A 482 19.19 14.67 -38.34
CA PRO A 482 20.55 14.22 -38.03
C PRO A 482 20.59 12.99 -37.11
N LYS A 483 21.70 12.24 -37.11
CA LYS A 483 21.88 11.01 -36.28
C LYS A 483 22.19 11.33 -34.82
N THR A 484 21.27 12.00 -34.14
CA THR A 484 21.36 12.38 -32.71
C THR A 484 20.52 11.44 -31.84
N LYS A 485 20.87 11.32 -30.55
CA LYS A 485 20.15 10.47 -29.59
C LYS A 485 18.78 11.02 -29.18
N GLU A 486 18.56 12.33 -29.32
CA GLU A 486 17.34 13.02 -28.89
C GLU A 486 16.52 13.47 -30.10
N ILE A 487 15.21 13.24 -30.09
CA ILE A 487 14.31 13.64 -31.18
C ILE A 487 13.88 15.10 -31.00
N GLN A 488 14.13 15.91 -32.02
CA GLN A 488 13.71 17.31 -32.15
C GLN A 488 12.63 17.46 -33.23
N SER A 489 11.88 18.56 -33.20
CA SER A 489 10.74 18.81 -34.09
C SER A 489 11.10 18.84 -35.59
N ASN A 490 12.34 19.23 -35.91
CA ASN A 490 12.82 19.33 -37.29
C ASN A 490 13.54 18.06 -37.79
N ASP A 491 13.65 17.03 -36.97
CA ASP A 491 14.32 15.79 -37.35
C ASP A 491 13.54 15.09 -38.47
N LYS A 492 14.26 14.64 -39.49
CA LYS A 492 13.70 13.91 -40.62
C LYS A 492 13.88 12.42 -40.44
N PHE A 493 12.84 11.68 -40.81
CA PHE A 493 12.77 10.24 -40.76
C PHE A 493 12.57 9.67 -42.16
N SER A 494 13.25 8.58 -42.49
CA SER A 494 13.14 7.85 -43.77
C SER A 494 13.26 6.34 -43.55
N ILE A 495 12.80 5.51 -44.49
CA ILE A 495 12.89 4.05 -44.33
C ILE A 495 14.33 3.55 -44.51
N ASN A 496 14.76 2.64 -43.63
CA ASN A 496 16.03 1.94 -43.75
C ASN A 496 15.90 0.74 -44.70
N ASP A 497 16.02 0.98 -46.01
CA ASP A 497 15.94 -0.08 -47.03
C ASP A 497 17.05 -1.14 -46.91
N SER A 498 18.15 -0.81 -46.25
CA SER A 498 19.28 -1.72 -45.99
C SER A 498 19.08 -2.59 -44.74
N PHE A 499 17.90 -2.55 -44.11
CA PHE A 499 17.58 -3.34 -42.92
C PHE A 499 17.85 -4.84 -43.13
N THR A 500 18.47 -5.46 -42.12
CA THR A 500 18.74 -6.90 -42.08
C THR A 500 18.44 -7.47 -40.69
N SER A 501 17.83 -8.65 -40.65
CA SER A 501 17.59 -9.40 -39.42
C SER A 501 17.72 -10.89 -39.67
N LYS A 502 18.31 -11.60 -38.71
CA LYS A 502 18.37 -13.07 -38.72
C LYS A 502 16.98 -13.71 -38.55
N LEU A 503 16.01 -12.96 -38.02
CA LEU A 503 14.67 -13.44 -37.74
C LEU A 503 13.69 -12.94 -38.81
N PHE A 504 12.86 -13.83 -39.35
CA PHE A 504 11.78 -13.47 -40.27
C PHE A 504 10.72 -12.59 -39.58
N ARG A 505 10.33 -12.95 -38.36
CA ARG A 505 9.44 -12.16 -37.51
C ARG A 505 10.28 -11.35 -36.51
N VAL A 506 10.24 -10.03 -36.66
CA VAL A 506 11.01 -9.08 -35.84
C VAL A 506 10.08 -8.41 -34.85
N LYS A 507 10.38 -8.54 -33.56
CA LYS A 507 9.62 -7.90 -32.50
C LYS A 507 10.26 -6.58 -32.09
N ILE A 508 9.51 -5.50 -32.26
CA ILE A 508 9.91 -4.15 -31.87
C ILE A 508 9.00 -3.75 -30.71
N ASN A 509 9.49 -3.94 -29.49
CA ASN A 509 8.73 -3.54 -28.32
C ASN A 509 8.83 -2.02 -28.15
N PRO A 510 7.72 -1.32 -27.86
CA PRO A 510 7.80 0.07 -27.43
C PRO A 510 8.60 0.16 -26.13
N ILE A 511 9.24 1.31 -25.91
CA ILE A 511 9.95 1.57 -24.65
C ILE A 511 8.91 1.63 -23.54
N THR A 512 8.77 0.54 -22.81
CA THR A 512 7.93 0.47 -21.63
C THR A 512 8.84 0.57 -20.43
N ALA A 513 8.72 1.64 -19.64
CA ALA A 513 9.44 1.74 -18.38
C ALA A 513 9.04 0.53 -17.50
N LYS A 514 10.05 -0.25 -17.08
CA LYS A 514 9.82 -1.40 -16.17
C LYS A 514 9.41 -0.92 -14.77
N ILE A 515 9.84 0.28 -14.40
CA ILE A 515 9.66 0.90 -13.09
C ILE A 515 9.13 2.31 -13.37
N GLU A 516 8.12 2.75 -12.61
CA GLU A 516 7.61 4.12 -12.71
C GLU A 516 8.73 5.12 -12.35
N SER A 517 8.84 6.19 -13.13
CA SER A 517 9.73 7.29 -12.77
C SER A 517 9.25 7.99 -11.48
N ASP A 518 10.13 8.66 -10.75
CA ASP A 518 9.74 9.37 -9.52
C ASP A 518 8.54 10.34 -9.67
N PRO A 519 8.38 11.12 -10.76
CA PRO A 519 7.16 11.91 -10.96
C PRO A 519 5.91 11.04 -11.19
N GLU A 520 6.01 9.93 -11.93
CA GLU A 520 4.89 9.00 -12.14
C GLU A 520 4.48 8.34 -10.81
N ARG A 521 5.46 7.99 -9.95
CA ARG A 521 5.20 7.46 -8.61
C ARG A 521 4.47 8.45 -7.71
N GLN A 522 4.87 9.72 -7.74
CA GLN A 522 4.19 10.76 -6.97
C GLN A 522 2.74 10.94 -7.44
N GLU A 523 2.49 10.88 -8.74
CA GLU A 523 1.14 10.91 -9.30
C GLU A 523 0.32 9.68 -8.85
N THR A 524 0.91 8.48 -8.90
CA THR A 524 0.29 7.25 -8.39
C THR A 524 -0.07 7.38 -6.91
N ARG A 525 0.81 7.97 -6.09
CA ARG A 525 0.56 8.22 -4.68
C ARG A 525 -0.58 9.22 -4.44
N ASN A 526 -0.58 10.34 -5.15
CA ASN A 526 -1.65 11.33 -5.06
C ASN A 526 -3.02 10.72 -5.37
N LYS A 527 -3.10 9.85 -6.40
CA LYS A 527 -4.34 9.13 -6.75
C LYS A 527 -4.81 8.19 -5.64
N VAL A 528 -3.89 7.50 -4.98
CA VAL A 528 -4.23 6.64 -3.83
C VAL A 528 -4.76 7.49 -2.67
N ASP A 529 -4.14 8.64 -2.39
CA ASP A 529 -4.60 9.54 -1.33
C ASP A 529 -5.97 10.17 -1.63
N ASP A 530 -6.27 10.45 -2.90
CA ASP A 530 -7.60 10.86 -3.34
C ASP A 530 -8.64 9.74 -3.13
N ASP A 531 -8.32 8.50 -3.51
CA ASP A 531 -9.18 7.34 -3.28
C ASP A 531 -9.44 7.12 -1.78
N ARG A 532 -8.44 7.32 -0.92
CA ARG A 532 -8.56 7.22 0.56
C ARG A 532 -9.59 8.21 1.13
N LYS A 533 -9.70 9.42 0.58
CA LYS A 533 -10.70 10.42 1.02
C LYS A 533 -12.12 9.84 0.90
N HIS A 534 -12.42 9.23 -0.25
CA HIS A 534 -13.73 8.65 -0.51
C HIS A 534 -14.02 7.43 0.36
N VAL A 535 -13.01 6.58 0.58
CA VAL A 535 -13.14 5.38 1.44
C VAL A 535 -13.39 5.77 2.90
N ILE A 536 -12.67 6.78 3.43
CA ILE A 536 -12.88 7.29 4.79
C ILE A 536 -14.27 7.91 4.93
N ASP A 537 -14.68 8.76 3.98
CA ASP A 537 -16.01 9.37 4.01
C ASP A 537 -17.12 8.30 4.07
N ALA A 538 -17.01 7.28 3.21
CA ALA A 538 -17.96 6.18 3.17
C ALA A 538 -17.99 5.36 4.47
N ALA A 539 -16.83 5.16 5.13
CA ALA A 539 -16.74 4.49 6.42
C ALA A 539 -17.41 5.31 7.53
N ILE A 540 -17.10 6.61 7.62
CA ILE A 540 -17.70 7.53 8.59
C ILE A 540 -19.22 7.54 8.45
N VAL A 541 -19.73 7.75 7.23
CA VAL A 541 -21.18 7.80 6.96
C VAL A 541 -21.86 6.48 7.32
N ARG A 542 -21.24 5.33 7.03
CA ARG A 542 -21.79 4.01 7.37
C ARG A 542 -21.87 3.79 8.89
N ILE A 543 -20.83 4.14 9.62
CA ILE A 543 -20.79 4.05 11.09
C ILE A 543 -21.86 4.98 11.70
N MET A 544 -21.86 6.25 11.29
CA MET A 544 -22.78 7.26 11.82
C MET A 544 -24.25 6.95 11.48
N LYS A 545 -24.54 6.44 10.28
CA LYS A 545 -25.89 6.00 9.90
C LYS A 545 -26.41 4.87 10.80
N THR A 546 -25.53 3.99 11.25
CA THR A 546 -25.89 2.85 12.09
C THR A 546 -26.07 3.26 13.56
N ARG A 547 -25.16 4.09 14.07
CA ARG A 547 -25.10 4.46 15.50
C ARG A 547 -25.90 5.71 15.85
N LYS A 548 -26.24 6.55 14.87
CA LYS A 548 -26.98 7.83 14.95
C LYS A 548 -26.30 8.94 15.74
N ALA A 549 -25.67 8.60 16.87
CA ALA A 549 -24.84 9.48 17.68
C ALA A 549 -23.58 8.74 18.15
N MET A 550 -22.44 9.42 18.15
CA MET A 550 -21.16 8.87 18.62
C MET A 550 -20.20 9.99 19.05
N PRO A 551 -19.47 9.80 20.17
CA PRO A 551 -18.39 10.72 20.56
C PRO A 551 -17.25 10.73 19.53
N HIS A 552 -16.67 11.91 19.30
CA HIS A 552 -15.62 12.11 18.30
C HIS A 552 -14.43 11.13 18.43
N THR A 553 -13.93 10.89 19.65
CA THR A 553 -12.81 9.97 19.88
C THR A 553 -13.17 8.52 19.53
N GLN A 554 -14.39 8.09 19.89
CA GLN A 554 -14.87 6.74 19.56
C GLN A 554 -15.07 6.56 18.05
N LEU A 555 -15.57 7.61 17.36
CA LEU A 555 -15.71 7.59 15.91
C LEU A 555 -14.37 7.43 15.21
N ILE A 556 -13.33 8.15 15.65
CA ILE A 556 -11.97 7.98 15.10
C ILE A 556 -11.49 6.54 15.31
N THR A 557 -11.61 6.01 16.53
CA THR A 557 -11.19 4.64 16.83
C THR A 557 -11.92 3.60 15.98
N GLU A 558 -13.23 3.73 15.82
CA GLU A 558 -14.06 2.81 15.02
C GLU A 558 -13.70 2.89 13.52
N VAL A 559 -13.51 4.10 12.98
CA VAL A 559 -13.08 4.30 11.59
C VAL A 559 -11.71 3.69 11.36
N THR A 560 -10.75 3.94 12.26
CA THR A 560 -9.41 3.32 12.19
C THR A 560 -9.49 1.80 12.26
N HIS A 561 -10.34 1.25 13.13
CA HIS A 561 -10.53 -0.20 13.24
C HIS A 561 -11.10 -0.80 11.95
N GLN A 562 -12.14 -0.18 11.37
CA GLN A 562 -12.77 -0.66 10.13
C GLN A 562 -11.82 -0.60 8.92
N LEU A 563 -10.95 0.42 8.85
CA LEU A 563 -10.05 0.62 7.72
C LEU A 563 -8.71 -0.11 7.86
N LYS A 564 -8.37 -0.61 9.05
CA LYS A 564 -7.10 -1.28 9.36
C LYS A 564 -6.72 -2.41 8.41
N ALA A 565 -7.70 -3.12 7.87
CA ALA A 565 -7.46 -4.20 6.92
C ALA A 565 -6.92 -3.71 5.55
N ARG A 566 -7.10 -2.42 5.21
CA ARG A 566 -6.64 -1.82 3.94
C ARG A 566 -5.51 -0.82 4.12
N PHE A 567 -5.62 0.10 5.08
CA PHE A 567 -4.57 1.07 5.40
C PHE A 567 -4.73 1.61 6.82
N MET A 568 -3.67 2.23 7.35
CA MET A 568 -3.69 2.95 8.63
C MET A 568 -4.01 4.44 8.42
N PRO A 569 -5.27 4.89 8.60
CA PRO A 569 -5.60 6.32 8.49
C PRO A 569 -5.03 7.11 9.68
N SER A 570 -4.38 8.23 9.39
CA SER A 570 -3.96 9.19 10.43
C SER A 570 -5.19 9.80 11.12
N PRO A 571 -5.21 9.91 12.46
CA PRO A 571 -6.28 10.60 13.18
C PRO A 571 -6.52 12.02 12.70
N VAL A 572 -5.45 12.73 12.28
CA VAL A 572 -5.56 14.10 11.73
C VAL A 572 -6.33 14.10 10.42
N PHE A 573 -6.08 13.10 9.58
CA PHE A 573 -6.77 12.99 8.29
C PHE A 573 -8.25 12.66 8.47
N ILE A 574 -8.59 11.76 9.41
CA ILE A 574 -9.98 11.46 9.76
C ILE A 574 -10.71 12.72 10.24
N LYS A 575 -10.09 13.52 11.12
CA LYS A 575 -10.68 14.80 11.59
C LYS A 575 -11.03 15.73 10.43
N LYS A 576 -10.10 15.92 9.49
CA LYS A 576 -10.32 16.74 8.29
C LYS A 576 -11.47 16.21 7.43
N ARG A 577 -11.64 14.88 7.34
CA ARG A 577 -12.77 14.27 6.63
C ARG A 577 -14.09 14.46 7.36
N ILE A 578 -14.11 14.36 8.69
CA ILE A 578 -15.29 14.66 9.51
C ILE A 578 -15.72 16.12 9.31
N GLU A 579 -14.79 17.07 9.36
CA GLU A 579 -15.07 18.49 9.10
C GLU A 579 -15.67 18.70 7.71
N SER A 580 -15.07 18.10 6.67
CA SER A 580 -15.61 18.15 5.31
C SER A 580 -17.00 17.50 5.17
N LEU A 581 -17.34 16.51 5.99
CA LEU A 581 -18.69 15.92 6.03
C LEU A 581 -19.69 16.81 6.78
N ILE A 582 -19.24 17.57 7.76
CA ILE A 582 -20.08 18.58 8.45
C ILE A 582 -20.37 19.75 7.50
N GLU A 583 -19.35 20.25 6.79
CA GLU A 583 -19.52 21.32 5.80
C GLU A 583 -20.46 20.95 4.66
N ARG A 584 -20.57 19.65 4.35
CA ARG A 584 -21.49 19.09 3.35
C ARG A 584 -22.83 18.62 3.95
N ASP A 585 -23.09 18.94 5.22
CA ASP A 585 -24.31 18.60 5.96
C ASP A 585 -24.63 17.09 6.07
N TYR A 586 -23.63 16.22 5.90
CA TYR A 586 -23.79 14.77 6.16
C TYR A 586 -23.78 14.45 7.66
N LEU A 587 -23.18 15.32 8.48
CA LEU A 587 -23.08 15.20 9.94
C LEU A 587 -23.36 16.56 10.58
N SER A 588 -24.05 16.58 11.71
CA SER A 588 -24.20 17.80 12.53
C SER A 588 -23.56 17.57 13.90
N ARG A 589 -23.03 18.62 14.53
CA ARG A 589 -22.60 18.53 15.94
C ARG A 589 -23.86 18.56 16.82
N SER A 590 -23.90 17.73 17.86
CA SER A 590 -25.02 17.64 18.78
C SER A 590 -25.21 18.95 19.54
N ILE A 591 -26.46 19.24 19.88
CA ILE A 591 -26.90 20.50 20.46
C ILE A 591 -26.55 20.58 21.95
N ASP A 592 -26.58 19.43 22.65
CA ASP A 592 -26.28 19.33 24.08
C ASP A 592 -24.79 19.13 24.39
N ASP A 593 -24.04 18.53 23.46
CA ASP A 593 -22.61 18.27 23.60
C ASP A 593 -21.87 18.45 22.26
N ARG A 594 -20.97 19.44 22.20
CA ARG A 594 -20.14 19.73 21.02
C ARG A 594 -19.21 18.57 20.61
N THR A 595 -19.10 17.52 21.43
CA THR A 595 -18.26 16.34 21.16
C THR A 595 -19.01 15.16 20.54
N SER A 596 -20.35 15.26 20.40
CA SER A 596 -21.20 14.23 19.79
C SER A 596 -21.76 14.71 18.44
N PHE A 597 -22.06 13.80 17.49
CA PHE A 597 -22.61 14.14 16.18
C PHE A 597 -24.00 13.53 15.95
N ASP A 598 -24.94 14.30 15.39
CA ASP A 598 -26.34 13.89 15.15
C ASP A 598 -26.69 13.88 13.65
N VAL A 599 -27.52 12.93 13.21
CA VAL A 599 -28.11 12.87 11.84
C VAL A 599 -29.62 13.19 11.88
N ILE A 600 -30.03 13.98 12.87
CA ILE A 600 -31.44 14.11 13.28
C ILE A 600 -32.30 14.79 12.20
N VAL A 601 -31.80 15.82 11.52
CA VAL A 601 -32.64 16.66 10.64
C VAL A 601 -33.12 15.90 9.39
N VAL A 602 -32.22 15.19 8.70
CA VAL A 602 -32.58 14.40 7.50
C VAL A 602 -33.46 13.21 7.88
N THR A 603 -33.19 12.60 9.04
CA THR A 603 -33.96 11.45 9.54
C THR A 603 -35.38 11.85 9.93
N LEU A 604 -35.56 13.01 10.57
CA LEU A 604 -36.88 13.55 10.92
C LEU A 604 -37.68 13.98 9.70
N ALA A 605 -37.04 14.62 8.72
CA ALA A 605 -37.70 14.99 7.46
C ALA A 605 -38.23 13.75 6.72
N PHE A 606 -37.40 12.70 6.61
CA PHE A 606 -37.81 11.43 6.03
C PHE A 606 -38.99 10.81 6.81
N ALA A 607 -38.91 10.79 8.14
CA ALA A 607 -39.98 10.24 8.99
C ALA A 607 -41.30 11.01 8.83
N ILE A 608 -41.27 12.34 8.83
CA ILE A 608 -42.48 13.18 8.69
C ILE A 608 -43.13 12.98 7.31
N CYS A 609 -42.33 12.84 6.26
CA CYS A 609 -42.84 12.65 4.91
C CYS A 609 -43.42 11.25 4.66
N TRP A 610 -42.80 10.20 5.23
CA TRP A 610 -43.15 8.80 4.90
C TRP A 610 -43.99 8.09 5.95
N LEU A 611 -43.99 8.53 7.22
CA LEU A 611 -44.75 7.86 8.28
C LEU A 611 -46.27 7.87 8.06
N PRO A 612 -46.91 8.96 7.58
CA PRO A 612 -48.36 8.98 7.40
C PRO A 612 -48.89 7.97 6.36
N ILE A 613 -48.15 7.73 5.28
CA ILE A 613 -48.54 6.75 4.25
C ILE A 613 -48.41 5.31 4.77
N HIS A 614 -47.35 5.00 5.51
CA HIS A 614 -47.17 3.69 6.13
C HIS A 614 -48.20 3.41 7.23
N ILE A 615 -48.63 4.42 7.99
CA ILE A 615 -49.73 4.27 8.95
C ILE A 615 -51.05 3.93 8.22
N LEU A 616 -51.35 4.59 7.08
CA LEU A 616 -52.54 4.26 6.29
C LEU A 616 -52.49 2.84 5.70
N GLU A 617 -51.31 2.39 5.25
CA GLU A 617 -51.11 1.01 4.78
C GLU A 617 -51.21 -0.01 5.92
N LEU A 618 -50.68 0.30 7.10
CA LEU A 618 -50.80 -0.54 8.27
C LEU A 618 -52.26 -0.65 8.75
N MET A 619 -53.02 0.45 8.74
CA MET A 619 -54.44 0.45 9.06
C MET A 619 -55.27 -0.39 8.07
N LYS A 620 -54.88 -0.42 6.78
CA LYS A 620 -55.49 -1.36 5.80
C LYS A 620 -55.25 -2.82 6.15
N CYS A 621 -54.06 -3.15 6.64
CA CYS A 621 -53.70 -4.53 6.98
C CYS A 621 -54.27 -4.97 8.34
N ALA A 622 -54.38 -4.07 9.32
CA ALA A 622 -54.71 -4.42 10.71
C ALA A 622 -56.21 -4.55 11.01
N ASN A 623 -57.11 -3.86 10.28
CA ASN A 623 -58.54 -3.95 10.56
C ASN A 623 -59.43 -3.59 9.35
N SER A 624 -59.93 -4.62 8.65
CA SER A 624 -60.82 -4.47 7.50
C SER A 624 -62.14 -3.75 7.89
N SER A 625 -62.78 -4.09 9.01
CA SER A 625 -64.14 -3.60 9.30
C SER A 625 -64.26 -2.08 9.52
N ILE A 626 -63.32 -1.46 10.24
CA ILE A 626 -63.33 -0.01 10.54
C ILE A 626 -63.02 0.81 9.28
N LEU A 627 -62.06 0.36 8.48
CA LEU A 627 -61.71 1.05 7.24
C LEU A 627 -62.86 0.98 6.23
N TYR A 628 -63.52 -0.17 6.07
CA TYR A 628 -64.70 -0.30 5.22
C TYR A 628 -65.89 0.55 5.73
N ALA A 629 -66.07 0.66 7.05
CA ALA A 629 -67.09 1.55 7.63
C ALA A 629 -66.79 3.04 7.37
N LEU A 630 -65.53 3.47 7.51
CA LEU A 630 -65.10 4.84 7.21
C LEU A 630 -65.16 5.18 5.70
N ILE A 631 -64.81 4.21 4.84
CA ILE A 631 -64.95 4.33 3.37
C ILE A 631 -66.42 4.58 3.00
N ARG A 632 -67.36 3.87 3.64
CA ARG A 632 -68.79 3.98 3.37
C ARG A 632 -69.38 5.29 3.90
N SER A 633 -68.94 5.74 5.07
CA SER A 633 -69.46 6.96 5.69
C SER A 633 -68.87 8.25 5.11
N TYR A 634 -67.60 8.25 4.67
CA TYR A 634 -66.92 9.46 4.20
C TYR A 634 -65.92 9.20 3.04
N PRO A 635 -66.40 8.75 1.86
CA PRO A 635 -65.53 8.38 0.75
C PRO A 635 -64.67 9.54 0.23
N LYS A 636 -65.21 10.76 0.22
CA LYS A 636 -64.49 11.97 -0.22
C LYS A 636 -63.34 12.33 0.74
N VAL A 637 -63.56 12.22 2.05
CA VAL A 637 -62.57 12.56 3.08
C VAL A 637 -61.39 11.59 3.01
N LEU A 638 -61.66 10.30 2.86
CA LEU A 638 -60.60 9.30 2.79
C LEU A 638 -59.77 9.41 1.51
N TYR A 639 -60.41 9.74 0.38
CA TYR A 639 -59.71 10.03 -0.87
C TYR A 639 -58.77 11.23 -0.72
N SER A 640 -59.24 12.31 -0.09
CA SER A 640 -58.42 13.51 0.21
C SER A 640 -57.26 13.20 1.15
N ILE A 641 -57.48 12.43 2.22
CA ILE A 641 -56.41 12.01 3.15
C ILE A 641 -55.34 11.20 2.42
N ARG A 642 -55.74 10.23 1.59
CA ARG A 642 -54.81 9.40 0.81
C ARG A 642 -54.03 10.24 -0.21
N ALA A 643 -54.70 11.15 -0.92
CA ALA A 643 -54.04 12.06 -1.85
C ALA A 643 -53.01 12.95 -1.13
N PHE A 644 -53.37 13.46 0.05
CA PHE A 644 -52.48 14.27 0.88
C PHE A 644 -51.25 13.48 1.37
N THR A 645 -51.41 12.26 1.88
CA THR A 645 -50.28 11.45 2.34
C THR A 645 -49.34 11.04 1.21
N HIS A 646 -49.87 10.77 0.01
CA HIS A 646 -49.02 10.53 -1.17
C HIS A 646 -48.28 11.79 -1.60
N ALA A 647 -48.95 12.94 -1.63
CA ALA A 647 -48.32 14.23 -1.94
C ALA A 647 -47.21 14.55 -0.93
N LEU A 648 -47.43 14.30 0.37
CA LEU A 648 -46.45 14.53 1.42
C LEU A 648 -45.22 13.61 1.30
N ALA A 649 -45.41 12.35 0.88
CA ALA A 649 -44.31 11.42 0.60
C ALA A 649 -43.47 11.85 -0.60
N TYR A 650 -44.11 12.29 -1.70
CA TYR A 650 -43.39 12.81 -2.87
C TYR A 650 -42.73 14.16 -2.60
N PHE A 651 -43.31 14.98 -1.71
CA PHE A 651 -42.74 16.25 -1.29
C PHE A 651 -41.38 16.09 -0.60
N ASN A 652 -41.05 14.91 -0.05
CA ASN A 652 -39.71 14.60 0.46
C ASN A 652 -38.61 14.89 -0.57
N SER A 653 -38.84 14.56 -1.84
CA SER A 653 -37.88 14.82 -2.92
C SER A 653 -37.72 16.32 -3.19
N CYS A 654 -38.78 17.10 -3.01
CA CYS A 654 -38.78 18.55 -3.15
C CYS A 654 -38.21 19.26 -1.91
N LEU A 655 -38.31 18.65 -0.73
CA LEU A 655 -37.85 19.21 0.53
C LEU A 655 -36.32 19.14 0.67
N ASN A 656 -35.69 18.14 0.05
CA ASN A 656 -34.25 17.92 0.09
C ASN A 656 -33.43 19.18 -0.30
N PRO A 657 -33.63 19.82 -1.48
CA PRO A 657 -32.91 21.05 -1.83
C PRO A 657 -33.07 22.21 -0.82
N TYR A 658 -34.27 22.39 -0.25
CA TYR A 658 -34.52 23.44 0.73
C TYR A 658 -33.94 23.12 2.11
N LEU A 659 -33.94 21.85 2.52
CA LEU A 659 -33.24 21.42 3.73
C LEU A 659 -31.74 21.71 3.60
N TYR A 660 -31.12 21.34 2.47
CA TYR A 660 -29.72 21.65 2.22
C TYR A 660 -29.46 23.17 2.15
N ALA A 661 -30.39 23.96 1.58
CA ALA A 661 -30.26 25.41 1.51
C ALA A 661 -30.44 26.13 2.86
N LEU A 662 -31.38 25.69 3.70
CA LEU A 662 -31.67 26.30 5.02
C LEU A 662 -30.74 25.80 6.14
N LEU A 663 -30.09 24.65 5.96
CA LEU A 663 -29.08 24.13 6.90
C LEU A 663 -27.70 24.73 6.65
N ASN A 664 -27.44 25.21 5.43
CA ASN A 664 -26.23 25.93 5.10
C ASN A 664 -26.25 27.33 5.73
N ARG A 665 -25.53 27.49 6.85
CA ARG A 665 -25.41 28.76 7.57
C ARG A 665 -24.88 29.90 6.71
N ASN A 666 -23.99 29.62 5.75
CA ASN A 666 -23.47 30.65 4.85
C ASN A 666 -24.57 31.13 3.90
N PHE A 667 -25.36 30.21 3.35
CA PHE A 667 -26.51 30.55 2.54
C PHE A 667 -27.57 31.32 3.34
N CYS A 668 -27.84 30.95 4.60
CA CYS A 668 -28.74 31.71 5.47
C CYS A 668 -28.24 33.13 5.80
N CYS A 669 -26.94 33.31 6.04
CA CYS A 669 -26.35 34.64 6.24
C CYS A 669 -26.52 35.49 4.98
N ASP A 670 -26.21 34.93 3.82
CA ASP A 670 -26.36 35.62 2.54
C ASP A 670 -27.85 35.93 2.24
N LEU A 671 -28.77 35.05 2.63
CA LEU A 671 -30.21 35.26 2.46
C LEU A 671 -30.77 36.32 3.41
N ILE A 672 -30.22 36.44 4.62
CA ILE A 672 -30.56 37.49 5.59
C ILE A 672 -30.13 38.87 5.06
N ASP A 673 -29.00 38.94 4.36
CA ASP A 673 -28.51 40.17 3.74
C ASP A 673 -29.34 40.59 2.50
N ILE A 674 -30.12 39.66 1.92
CA ILE A 674 -31.00 39.90 0.76
C ILE A 674 -32.42 40.34 1.18
N ILE A 675 -32.85 40.09 2.43
CA ILE A 675 -34.21 40.42 2.89
C ILE A 675 -34.31 41.89 3.34
N PRO A 676 -35.22 42.72 2.78
CA PRO A 676 -35.36 44.12 3.14
C PRO A 676 -35.66 44.35 4.65
N THR A 677 -35.00 45.36 5.20
CA THR A 677 -34.81 45.79 6.59
C THR A 677 -36.04 46.05 7.48
N ARG A 678 -37.25 45.61 7.12
CA ARG A 678 -38.42 45.74 8.00
C ARG A 678 -38.64 44.59 8.99
N PHE A 679 -38.11 43.40 8.73
CA PHE A 679 -38.24 42.26 9.67
C PHE A 679 -37.09 42.16 10.69
N VAL A 680 -35.94 42.78 10.43
CA VAL A 680 -34.70 42.67 11.23
C VAL A 680 -34.79 43.36 12.60
N ARG A 681 -35.76 44.27 12.82
CA ARG A 681 -35.92 44.93 14.12
C ARG A 681 -36.43 44.02 15.25
N HIS A 682 -37.13 42.93 14.93
CA HIS A 682 -37.69 42.06 15.97
C HIS A 682 -36.67 41.03 16.50
N CYS A 683 -35.75 40.53 15.65
CA CYS A 683 -34.74 39.56 16.08
C CYS A 683 -33.57 40.20 16.83
N ARG A 684 -33.22 41.47 16.57
CA ARG A 684 -32.09 42.14 17.23
C ARG A 684 -32.35 42.49 18.70
N MET A 685 -33.63 42.58 19.11
CA MET A 685 -34.02 42.88 20.50
C MET A 685 -33.90 41.64 21.40
N ARG A 686 -34.06 40.41 20.88
CA ARG A 686 -33.99 39.18 21.69
C ARG A 686 -32.57 38.76 22.07
N THR A 687 -31.56 39.24 21.36
CA THR A 687 -30.13 38.92 21.60
C THR A 687 -29.48 39.81 22.67
N LEU A 688 -30.15 40.89 23.09
CA LEU A 688 -29.62 41.82 24.09
C LEU A 688 -30.04 41.48 25.53
N GLU A 689 -31.08 40.65 25.72
CA GLU A 689 -31.59 40.29 27.07
C GLU A 689 -30.92 39.05 27.68
N THR A 690 -30.16 38.25 26.92
CA THR A 690 -29.51 37.03 27.44
C THR A 690 -28.06 37.23 27.93
N ASN A 691 -27.52 38.45 27.89
CA ASN A 691 -26.11 38.71 28.23
C ASN A 691 -25.88 39.54 29.51
N THR A 692 -26.85 39.58 30.43
CA THR A 692 -26.71 40.26 31.72
C THR A 692 -26.89 39.32 32.91
N SER A 693 -25.95 38.37 33.09
CA SER A 693 -25.65 37.78 34.41
C SER A 693 -24.39 36.90 34.39
N ASN A 694 -23.21 37.50 34.47
CA ASN A 694 -22.29 37.46 35.62
C ASN A 694 -20.83 37.75 35.19
N PRO A 695 -20.09 38.59 35.93
CA PRO A 695 -18.76 39.08 35.55
C PRO A 695 -17.64 38.26 36.21
N LYS A 696 -16.60 37.93 35.44
CA LYS A 696 -15.17 37.83 35.85
C LYS A 696 -14.35 37.29 34.69
N GLU A 697 -13.78 38.19 33.90
CA GLU A 697 -12.38 38.17 33.46
C GLU A 697 -12.14 39.39 32.54
N LYS A 698 -11.38 40.33 33.10
CA LYS A 698 -10.80 41.56 32.54
C LYS A 698 -9.31 41.37 32.87
N TYR A 699 -8.29 41.59 32.05
CA TYR A 699 -8.03 42.26 30.77
C TYR A 699 -6.68 41.65 30.28
N LEU A 700 -6.16 41.80 29.06
CA LEU A 700 -5.86 43.07 28.37
C LEU A 700 -5.56 42.82 26.88
N SER A 701 -6.08 43.74 26.08
CA SER A 701 -6.09 43.90 24.62
C SER A 701 -4.76 44.36 24.01
N PRO A 702 -4.54 44.19 22.68
CA PRO A 702 -3.50 44.88 21.95
C PRO A 702 -3.98 46.25 21.46
N THR A 703 -3.23 47.30 21.81
CA THR A 703 -3.47 48.70 21.42
C THR A 703 -2.65 49.06 20.18
N THR A 704 -3.34 49.60 19.17
CA THR A 704 -2.80 50.34 18.02
C THR A 704 -2.13 51.65 18.48
N ILE A 705 -0.97 52.04 17.93
CA ILE A 705 -0.41 53.39 18.07
C ILE A 705 0.16 53.87 16.70
N PRO A 706 0.07 55.18 16.35
CA PRO A 706 0.02 55.71 14.98
C PRO A 706 1.31 56.40 14.48
N ASN A 707 1.26 56.86 13.22
CA ASN A 707 2.27 57.61 12.46
C ASN A 707 2.76 58.92 13.14
N GLU A 708 4.07 59.21 13.07
CA GLU A 708 4.70 60.38 12.38
C GLU A 708 6.20 60.57 12.78
N THR A 709 7.04 60.64 11.74
CA THR A 709 8.16 61.58 11.46
C THR A 709 8.95 62.25 12.60
N LEU A 710 10.29 62.06 12.65
CA LEU A 710 11.33 63.11 12.50
C LEU A 710 12.79 62.66 12.85
N LEU A 711 13.71 62.97 11.92
CA LEU A 711 15.14 63.38 12.02
C LEU A 711 16.26 62.50 12.68
N LYS A 712 17.33 62.36 11.85
CA LYS A 712 18.78 62.62 12.07
C LYS A 712 19.78 61.46 12.27
N GLN A 713 20.79 61.52 11.36
CA GLN A 713 22.25 61.26 11.51
C GLN A 713 22.69 59.81 11.84
N GLU A 714 23.77 59.22 11.34
CA GLU A 714 25.01 59.66 10.67
C GLU A 714 25.67 58.40 10.00
N LEU A 715 26.13 58.46 8.74
CA LEU A 715 27.54 58.40 8.26
C LEU A 715 28.39 57.16 8.62
N HIS A 716 28.74 56.32 7.62
CA HIS A 716 30.07 56.21 6.93
C HIS A 716 30.17 54.91 6.09
N ILE A 717 30.20 54.99 4.75
CA ILE A 717 31.36 54.92 3.80
C ILE A 717 31.98 53.52 3.59
N HIS A 718 31.73 52.94 2.40
CA HIS A 718 32.69 52.58 1.31
C HIS A 718 31.85 51.89 0.20
N GLU A 719 31.64 52.52 -0.96
CA GLU A 719 32.45 52.44 -2.22
C GLU A 719 32.52 51.01 -2.81
N VAL A 720 32.35 50.72 -4.11
CA VAL A 720 32.27 51.51 -5.36
C VAL A 720 31.91 50.54 -6.52
N ALA A 721 31.49 51.13 -7.65
CA ALA A 721 31.43 50.65 -9.04
C ALA A 721 30.09 50.06 -9.53
N ASP A 722 29.24 50.83 -10.23
CA ASP A 722 29.34 51.36 -11.62
C ASP A 722 28.47 50.45 -12.53
N ASP A 723 27.27 50.93 -12.93
CA ASP A 723 26.98 51.56 -14.24
C ASP A 723 26.96 50.49 -15.35
N GLU A 724 26.00 50.32 -16.27
CA GLU A 724 25.04 51.17 -16.98
C GLU A 724 24.27 50.14 -17.88
N ILE A 725 22.99 50.23 -18.27
CA ILE A 725 22.49 50.84 -19.52
C ILE A 725 21.03 50.38 -19.72
N ASP A 726 20.24 51.37 -20.15
CA ASP A 726 18.88 51.46 -20.69
C ASP A 726 18.47 50.41 -21.76
N TYR A 727 17.19 50.03 -21.82
CA TYR A 727 16.42 50.08 -23.08
C TYR A 727 14.91 49.95 -22.84
N ASN A 728 14.24 51.00 -23.32
CA ASN A 728 12.82 51.29 -23.41
C ASN A 728 12.09 50.37 -24.43
N GLU A 729 10.95 49.73 -24.10
CA GLU A 729 9.94 49.39 -25.12
C GLU A 729 8.49 49.26 -24.60
N LYS A 730 7.70 50.27 -25.01
CA LYS A 730 6.26 50.38 -25.31
C LYS A 730 5.26 49.28 -24.89
N ALA A 731 4.21 49.80 -24.26
CA ALA A 731 2.91 49.20 -23.96
C ALA A 731 2.18 48.55 -25.16
N LYS A 732 1.44 47.47 -24.86
CA LYS A 732 0.15 47.12 -25.50
C LYS A 732 -0.74 46.35 -24.52
N LEU A 733 -1.88 46.96 -24.18
CA LEU A 733 -3.03 46.30 -23.56
C LEU A 733 -3.48 45.11 -24.43
N LYS A 734 -3.73 43.96 -23.79
CA LYS A 734 -4.75 43.00 -24.23
C LYS A 734 -5.49 42.49 -22.99
N THR A 735 -6.76 42.88 -22.93
CA THR A 735 -7.84 42.30 -22.16
C THR A 735 -7.84 40.77 -22.28
N VAL A 736 -7.89 40.07 -21.13
CA VAL A 736 -8.20 38.64 -21.06
C VAL A 736 -9.66 38.53 -20.62
N ASP A 737 -10.49 38.15 -21.58
CA ASP A 737 -11.86 37.67 -21.35
C ASP A 737 -11.79 36.32 -20.63
N VAL A 738 -12.28 36.27 -19.38
CA VAL A 738 -12.47 35.02 -18.64
C VAL A 738 -13.88 34.53 -18.96
N SER A 739 -14.02 33.79 -20.06
CA SER A 739 -15.24 33.04 -20.35
C SER A 739 -15.30 31.81 -19.45
N CYS A 740 -16.16 31.88 -18.44
CA CYS A 740 -16.53 30.79 -17.56
C CYS A 740 -17.53 29.87 -18.30
N GLN A 741 -17.09 28.70 -18.78
CA GLN A 741 -18.01 27.66 -19.27
C GLN A 741 -18.44 26.77 -18.11
N ILE A 742 -19.70 26.99 -17.71
CA ILE A 742 -20.49 26.12 -16.85
C ILE A 742 -21.03 24.99 -17.72
N GLU A 743 -20.53 23.77 -17.58
CA GLU A 743 -21.20 22.57 -18.12
C GLU A 743 -22.20 22.05 -17.09
N LEU A 744 -23.48 22.32 -17.37
CA LEU A 744 -24.63 21.66 -16.76
C LEU A 744 -24.72 20.22 -17.28
N ARG A 745 -24.65 19.25 -16.37
CA ARG A 745 -24.98 17.83 -16.64
C ARG A 745 -26.38 17.52 -16.10
N GLU A 746 -27.32 17.28 -17.01
CA GLU A 746 -28.56 16.49 -16.83
C GLU A 746 -28.87 15.83 -18.20
N MET A 747 -29.32 14.59 -18.35
CA MET A 747 -29.85 13.56 -17.44
C MET A 747 -29.10 12.23 -17.57
#